data_AF-Q7W2N3-F1
#
_entry.id   AF-Q7W2N3-F1
#
_cell.length_a   1.000
_cell.length_b   1.000
_cell.length_c   1.000
_cell.angle_alpha   90.00
_cell.angle_beta   90.00
_cell.angle_gamma   90.00
#
_symmetry.space_group_name_H-M   'P 1'
#
loop_
_entity.id
_entity.type
_entity.pdbx_description
1 polymer ?
#
loop_
_entity_poly.entity_id
_entity_poly.type
_entity_poly.pdbx_seq_one_letter_code
_entity_poly.pdbx_strand_id
1 'polypeptide(L)'
;MYPVAAVPPQLARMIRAENRGMQVDTHQQAGSELYAWRQFLGRATLWLGVVLLGSAVVCWVAANWPAMTKIQRFAGAQGLLALSAVIAAWVAWRLREAAGVRRHGVGALLVLAGLFLGALLALLGQTYQTGADTWELFAWWALLLLPWALAGASQALWLLWALILNVAVALWLGERLLSWWWSLSGAGFPALVLAALNLAMLACWEWVAHHRHVSTRVGPRVLALLAQGVLVAALLFDFGALADLASATGIAWIATTLGMGFYYQQVRRDLVILALLAAAMICVSLRVVGAWLLELEPGVWAALPLAGLLMAEAVWAVRWLRRLGEQSTRAAVDAEPAGASAGNALDPTEAGAPVLELAPEDARGAAETPWYVHGLLGLSAWLATWLLLLFVAASGIVASKEGALVAGLGLCIVAVAVLRTDSGPFWRQCATAMGFAGQILVMVGLWDSASFASACFFILALGAVVYALTPDLLLRFLSGWMIALAGAGLIWCGLTPGMGDKQLLGLLLEFDALRAAFVWLPVAVVGAWGAAVAFSLGHRWSRIRPQQLDPLGWALALAVQSMVWLAGGVTAMQLRALWALHPSTAVLTVAGALLPVAVALSVLWPRRRQLTAGMLWGVPLALLVLALFWLPSPGVAFALAWLLLGFGLHKPRLTMLGVISLLAYLMIYYYQLQIPLLDKALWLAGGALLLFLCRLLVWLVPQWMRTAAPATRAPMGPPSRALRWRVALVLAGLAVTLAVVNGNIWQREALLAKGRVAILELAPVDPRSLMQGDYMALRFAAGEDIERWRNDRPADGQDAAAFAHIDGYVVLAPDERGVARPVRIQEQAAPRDGNEIVLRYRLRASGVRLVTNAYFFPEGEQQRYQRARYGEMRVDDGGTGLLVRMLGEDLNPL
;
A
#
# COMPACT_ATOMS: atom_id res chain seq x y z
N MET A 1 -15.52 -5.07 85.71
CA MET A 1 -16.70 -4.30 85.26
C MET A 1 -16.37 -2.81 85.41
N TYR A 2 -15.85 -2.20 84.34
CA TYR A 2 -15.89 -0.76 83.98
C TYR A 2 -15.57 -0.70 82.47
N PRO A 3 -16.24 0.14 81.66
CA PRO A 3 -16.50 -0.18 80.24
C PRO A 3 -15.46 0.41 79.27
N VAL A 4 -15.28 -0.29 78.15
CA VAL A 4 -14.54 0.16 76.96
C VAL A 4 -15.33 1.30 76.29
N ALA A 5 -14.74 2.49 76.22
CA ALA A 5 -15.32 3.64 75.55
C ALA A 5 -15.32 3.47 74.02
N ALA A 6 -16.48 3.66 73.40
CA ALA A 6 -16.71 3.55 71.98
C ALA A 6 -16.05 4.71 71.21
N VAL A 7 -15.30 4.38 70.16
CA VAL A 7 -14.78 5.35 69.18
C VAL A 7 -15.96 6.00 68.45
N PRO A 8 -16.02 7.35 68.33
CA PRO A 8 -17.10 8.02 67.63
C PRO A 8 -17.17 7.57 66.15
N PRO A 9 -18.36 7.29 65.60
CA PRO A 9 -18.53 6.79 64.23
C PRO A 9 -18.04 7.78 63.15
N GLN A 10 -17.78 9.04 63.51
CA GLN A 10 -17.21 10.05 62.62
C GLN A 10 -15.67 9.96 62.51
N LEU A 11 -14.96 9.62 63.58
CA LEU A 11 -13.49 9.47 63.56
C LEU A 11 -13.08 8.19 62.79
N ALA A 12 -13.85 7.12 62.94
CA ALA A 12 -13.70 5.90 62.15
C ALA A 12 -14.06 6.08 60.67
N ARG A 13 -14.85 7.11 60.32
CA ARG A 13 -15.11 7.52 58.92
C ARG A 13 -14.01 8.40 58.36
N MET A 14 -13.38 9.26 59.17
CA MET A 14 -12.24 10.10 58.75
C MET A 14 -10.98 9.26 58.50
N ILE A 15 -10.60 8.36 59.41
CA ILE A 15 -9.45 7.46 59.20
C ILE A 15 -9.67 6.52 57.99
N ARG A 16 -10.94 6.19 57.68
CA ARG A 16 -11.30 5.39 56.49
C ARG A 16 -11.45 6.22 55.20
N ALA A 17 -11.54 7.56 55.30
CA ALA A 17 -11.57 8.47 54.16
C ALA A 17 -10.15 8.97 53.79
N GLU A 18 -9.27 9.14 54.77
CA GLU A 18 -7.90 9.60 54.57
C GLU A 18 -7.01 8.50 53.97
N ASN A 19 -7.23 7.24 54.35
CA ASN A 19 -6.63 6.08 53.67
C ASN A 19 -7.25 5.75 52.28
N ARG A 20 -8.24 6.52 51.81
CA ARG A 20 -8.75 6.42 50.42
C ARG A 20 -8.16 7.48 49.49
N GLY A 21 -7.42 8.46 50.01
CA GLY A 21 -6.76 9.50 49.21
C GLY A 21 -5.33 9.17 48.78
N MET A 22 -4.76 8.07 49.28
CA MET A 22 -3.35 7.72 49.09
C MET A 22 -3.15 6.26 48.65
N GLN A 23 -4.07 5.76 47.85
CA GLN A 23 -3.77 4.68 46.91
C GLN A 23 -3.68 5.32 45.53
N VAL A 24 -2.46 5.54 45.05
CA VAL A 24 -2.19 5.50 43.61
C VAL A 24 -2.33 4.03 43.20
N ASP A 25 -3.56 3.54 43.29
CA ASP A 25 -3.92 2.25 42.78
C ASP A 25 -3.80 2.31 41.27
N THR A 26 -3.22 1.25 40.72
CA THR A 26 -3.16 0.87 39.32
C THR A 26 -4.56 0.58 38.72
N HIS A 27 -5.60 1.26 39.21
CA HIS A 27 -7.02 1.13 38.86
C HIS A 27 -7.51 2.12 37.79
N GLN A 28 -6.61 2.86 37.13
CA GLN A 28 -6.82 3.16 35.71
C GLN A 28 -6.66 1.81 34.99
N GLN A 29 -7.64 1.16 34.35
CA GLN A 29 -8.35 1.65 33.18
C GLN A 29 -9.23 0.53 32.54
N ALA A 30 -9.99 -0.27 33.32
CA ALA A 30 -10.80 -1.36 32.75
C ALA A 30 -11.83 -0.88 31.69
N GLY A 31 -12.37 0.34 31.87
CA GLY A 31 -13.23 0.99 30.89
C GLY A 31 -12.52 1.48 29.62
N SER A 32 -11.24 1.89 29.70
CA SER A 32 -10.51 2.40 28.52
C SER A 32 -9.98 1.26 27.64
N GLU A 33 -9.54 0.15 28.24
CA GLU A 33 -8.99 -1.01 27.51
C GLU A 33 -10.07 -1.69 26.68
N LEU A 34 -11.22 -2.01 27.29
CA LEU A 34 -12.37 -2.55 26.57
C LEU A 34 -12.85 -1.60 25.47
N TYR A 35 -12.87 -0.29 25.74
CA TYR A 35 -13.23 0.72 24.75
C TYR A 35 -12.24 0.78 23.58
N ALA A 36 -10.93 0.79 23.86
CA ALA A 36 -9.86 0.83 22.87
C ALA A 36 -9.93 -0.39 21.93
N TRP A 37 -10.12 -1.58 22.50
CA TRP A 37 -10.29 -2.82 21.76
C TRP A 37 -11.54 -2.83 20.88
N ARG A 38 -12.69 -2.40 21.42
CA ARG A 38 -13.93 -2.27 20.62
C ARG A 38 -13.78 -1.26 19.50
N GLN A 39 -13.11 -0.15 19.75
CA GLN A 39 -12.84 0.87 18.75
C GLN A 39 -11.90 0.35 17.65
N PHE A 40 -10.84 -0.37 18.03
CA PHE A 40 -9.92 -1.02 17.10
C PHE A 40 -10.64 -2.04 16.20
N LEU A 41 -11.33 -3.02 16.80
CA LEU A 41 -12.07 -4.04 16.06
C LEU A 41 -13.14 -3.44 15.17
N GLY A 42 -13.90 -2.46 15.67
CA GLY A 42 -14.89 -1.75 14.90
C GLY A 42 -14.29 -1.01 13.70
N ARG A 43 -13.12 -0.38 13.86
CA ARG A 43 -12.42 0.30 12.76
C ARG A 43 -11.83 -0.68 11.75
N ALA A 44 -11.16 -1.72 12.21
CA ALA A 44 -10.52 -2.71 11.36
C ALA A 44 -11.55 -3.43 10.48
N THR A 45 -12.62 -3.96 11.10
CA THR A 45 -13.70 -4.65 10.36
C THR A 45 -14.40 -3.75 9.35
N LEU A 46 -14.60 -2.46 9.66
CA LEU A 46 -15.21 -1.50 8.74
C LEU A 46 -14.33 -1.24 7.51
N TRP A 47 -13.07 -0.87 7.74
CA TRP A 47 -12.17 -0.49 6.65
C TRP A 47 -11.79 -1.68 5.78
N LEU A 48 -11.53 -2.84 6.38
CA LEU A 48 -11.29 -4.07 5.63
C LEU A 48 -12.53 -4.48 4.83
N GLY A 49 -13.73 -4.41 5.43
CA GLY A 49 -14.98 -4.69 4.73
C GLY A 49 -15.24 -3.75 3.54
N VAL A 50 -14.96 -2.45 3.70
CA VAL A 50 -15.07 -1.46 2.61
C VAL A 50 -14.08 -1.73 1.48
N VAL A 51 -12.82 -2.03 1.81
CA VAL A 51 -11.80 -2.35 0.79
C VAL A 51 -12.18 -3.62 0.04
N LEU A 52 -12.56 -4.69 0.73
CA LEU A 52 -12.96 -5.95 0.09
C LEU A 52 -14.22 -5.79 -0.77
N LEU A 53 -15.25 -5.07 -0.28
CA LEU A 53 -16.47 -4.85 -1.06
C LEU A 53 -16.22 -3.97 -2.29
N GLY A 54 -15.39 -2.93 -2.15
CA GLY A 54 -14.97 -2.10 -3.29
C GLY A 54 -14.25 -2.92 -4.35
N SER A 55 -13.28 -3.75 -3.95
CA SER A 55 -12.56 -4.65 -4.85
C SER A 55 -13.46 -5.74 -5.47
N ALA A 56 -14.43 -6.25 -4.72
CA ALA A 56 -15.42 -7.20 -5.23
C ALA A 56 -16.21 -6.61 -6.40
N VAL A 57 -16.69 -5.37 -6.26
CA VAL A 57 -17.45 -4.69 -7.32
C VAL A 57 -16.57 -4.37 -8.53
N VAL A 58 -15.30 -4.00 -8.33
CA VAL A 58 -14.35 -3.82 -9.44
C VAL A 58 -14.15 -5.12 -10.22
N CYS A 59 -13.92 -6.25 -9.55
CA CYS A 59 -13.80 -7.56 -10.21
C CYS A 59 -15.10 -7.97 -10.89
N TRP A 60 -16.24 -7.71 -10.26
CA TRP A 60 -17.57 -8.01 -10.79
C TRP A 60 -17.86 -7.27 -12.09
N VAL A 61 -17.49 -5.99 -12.19
CA VAL A 61 -17.58 -5.20 -13.43
C VAL A 61 -16.64 -5.78 -14.49
N ALA A 62 -15.37 -6.02 -14.12
CA ALA A 62 -14.35 -6.52 -15.03
C ALA A 62 -14.71 -7.88 -15.66
N ALA A 63 -15.43 -8.75 -14.94
CA ALA A 63 -15.86 -10.08 -15.40
C ALA A 63 -16.86 -10.08 -16.59
N ASN A 64 -17.53 -8.95 -16.89
CA ASN A 64 -18.33 -8.75 -18.10
C ASN A 64 -19.43 -9.83 -18.40
N TRP A 65 -20.36 -10.00 -17.47
CA TRP A 65 -21.39 -11.05 -17.43
C TRP A 65 -22.33 -11.20 -18.66
N PRO A 66 -22.24 -12.27 -19.46
CA PRO A 66 -23.06 -12.41 -20.67
C PRO A 66 -24.56 -12.58 -20.36
N ALA A 67 -24.89 -13.17 -19.20
CA ALA A 67 -26.29 -13.38 -18.76
C ALA A 67 -27.01 -12.09 -18.30
N MET A 68 -26.29 -10.99 -18.06
CA MET A 68 -26.89 -9.73 -17.63
C MET A 68 -27.03 -8.74 -18.79
N THR A 69 -28.25 -8.24 -18.97
CA THR A 69 -28.52 -7.15 -19.92
C THR A 69 -27.81 -5.86 -19.52
N LYS A 70 -27.57 -4.96 -20.48
CA LYS A 70 -26.96 -3.63 -20.23
C LYS A 70 -27.67 -2.88 -19.10
N ILE A 71 -29.01 -2.91 -19.11
CA ILE A 71 -29.85 -2.23 -18.10
C ILE A 71 -29.60 -2.80 -16.71
N GLN A 72 -29.57 -4.13 -16.56
CA GLN A 72 -29.33 -4.78 -15.26
C GLN A 72 -27.96 -4.40 -14.69
N ARG A 73 -26.91 -4.37 -15.52
CA ARG A 73 -25.55 -4.00 -15.08
C ARG A 73 -25.48 -2.55 -14.60
N PHE A 74 -26.02 -1.61 -15.37
CA PHE A 74 -26.04 -0.20 -14.98
C PHE A 74 -26.94 0.06 -13.77
N ALA A 75 -28.13 -0.53 -13.71
CA ALA A 75 -29.03 -0.39 -12.58
C ALA A 75 -28.43 -0.95 -11.29
N GLY A 76 -27.74 -2.10 -11.36
CA GLY A 76 -27.02 -2.68 -10.23
C GLY A 76 -25.90 -1.77 -9.73
N ALA A 77 -25.02 -1.29 -10.62
CA ALA A 77 -23.92 -0.41 -10.26
C ALA A 77 -24.39 0.96 -9.71
N GLN A 78 -25.37 1.59 -10.37
CA GLN A 78 -25.98 2.84 -9.90
C GLN A 78 -26.72 2.65 -8.57
N GLY A 79 -27.41 1.51 -8.38
CA GLY A 79 -28.10 1.17 -7.14
C GLY A 79 -27.15 1.04 -5.95
N LEU A 80 -26.01 0.34 -6.12
CA LEU A 80 -24.97 0.23 -5.10
C LEU A 80 -24.37 1.59 -4.75
N LEU A 81 -24.09 2.41 -5.76
CA LEU A 81 -23.60 3.78 -5.59
C LEU A 81 -24.59 4.63 -4.79
N ALA A 82 -25.86 4.68 -5.22
CA ALA A 82 -26.90 5.45 -4.57
C ALA A 82 -27.13 4.99 -3.13
N LEU A 83 -27.19 3.68 -2.89
CA LEU A 83 -27.36 3.09 -1.58
C LEU A 83 -26.24 3.53 -0.63
N SER A 84 -24.98 3.45 -1.06
CA SER A 84 -23.83 3.83 -0.22
C SER A 84 -23.83 5.32 0.14
N ALA A 85 -24.14 6.20 -0.82
CA ALA A 85 -24.24 7.65 -0.60
C ALA A 85 -25.43 8.04 0.29
N VAL A 86 -26.60 7.43 0.08
CA VAL A 86 -27.79 7.67 0.91
C VAL A 86 -27.60 7.17 2.34
N ILE A 87 -27.00 5.98 2.52
CA ILE A 87 -26.63 5.49 3.86
C ILE A 87 -25.61 6.44 4.50
N ALA A 88 -24.64 6.98 3.76
CA ALA A 88 -23.70 7.96 4.28
C ALA A 88 -24.41 9.22 4.80
N ALA A 89 -25.36 9.77 4.03
CA ALA A 89 -26.19 10.90 4.43
C ALA A 89 -27.05 10.58 5.67
N TRP A 90 -27.67 9.40 5.71
CA TRP A 90 -28.48 8.95 6.85
C TRP A 90 -27.65 8.76 8.12
N VAL A 91 -26.49 8.10 8.02
CA VAL A 91 -25.54 7.94 9.14
C VAL A 91 -25.05 9.29 9.63
N ALA A 92 -24.78 10.24 8.72
CA ALA A 92 -24.39 11.59 9.08
C ALA A 92 -25.45 12.29 9.94
N TRP A 93 -26.73 12.10 9.60
CA TRP A 93 -27.87 12.66 10.34
C TRP A 93 -28.08 11.94 11.69
N ARG A 94 -28.04 10.61 11.69
CA ARG A 94 -28.27 9.78 12.89
C ARG A 94 -27.20 9.98 13.94
N LEU A 95 -25.94 10.17 13.53
CA LEU A 95 -24.79 10.37 14.42
C LEU A 95 -24.42 11.86 14.53
N ARG A 96 -25.40 12.77 14.53
CA ARG A 96 -25.16 14.22 14.55
C ARG A 96 -24.45 14.73 15.82
N GLU A 97 -24.65 14.06 16.95
CA GLU A 97 -24.01 14.41 18.23
C GLU A 97 -22.64 13.73 18.41
N ALA A 98 -22.41 12.57 17.77
CA ALA A 98 -21.16 11.82 17.85
C ALA A 98 -20.19 12.17 16.70
N ALA A 99 -19.68 13.40 16.68
CA ALA A 99 -18.86 13.94 15.58
C ALA A 99 -17.66 13.05 15.18
N GLY A 100 -16.96 12.46 16.15
CA GLY A 100 -15.83 11.57 15.88
C GLY A 100 -16.25 10.31 15.12
N VAL A 101 -17.21 9.54 15.67
CA VAL A 101 -17.72 8.30 15.06
C VAL A 101 -18.37 8.57 13.70
N ARG A 102 -19.11 9.67 13.58
CA ARG A 102 -19.71 10.12 12.33
C ARG A 102 -18.69 10.31 11.22
N ARG A 103 -17.62 11.08 11.45
CA ARG A 103 -16.60 11.36 10.42
C ARG A 103 -15.98 10.08 9.86
N HIS A 104 -15.70 9.11 10.73
CA HIS A 104 -15.13 7.83 10.32
C HIS A 104 -16.13 6.98 9.53
N GLY A 105 -17.36 6.83 10.03
CA GLY A 105 -18.39 6.00 9.37
C GLY A 105 -18.83 6.58 8.02
N VAL A 106 -19.12 7.87 7.98
CA VAL A 106 -19.47 8.59 6.74
C VAL A 106 -18.29 8.59 5.77
N GLY A 107 -17.06 8.82 6.25
CA GLY A 107 -15.86 8.77 5.44
C GLY A 107 -15.65 7.41 4.77
N ALA A 108 -15.87 6.31 5.49
CA ALA A 108 -15.74 4.96 4.95
C ALA A 108 -16.81 4.66 3.88
N LEU A 109 -18.06 5.07 4.10
CA LEU A 109 -19.15 4.91 3.14
C LEU A 109 -18.94 5.76 1.88
N LEU A 110 -18.42 6.98 2.01
CA LEU A 110 -18.10 7.83 0.86
C LEU A 110 -16.87 7.35 0.08
N VAL A 111 -15.89 6.71 0.75
CA VAL A 111 -14.81 6.00 0.06
C VAL A 111 -15.38 4.83 -0.75
N LEU A 112 -16.27 4.02 -0.16
CA LEU A 112 -16.95 2.94 -0.88
C LEU A 112 -17.75 3.46 -2.09
N ALA A 113 -18.52 4.53 -1.89
CA ALA A 113 -19.23 5.21 -2.98
C ALA A 113 -18.25 5.68 -4.07
N GLY A 114 -17.11 6.25 -3.68
CA GLY A 114 -16.05 6.65 -4.61
C GLY A 114 -15.47 5.50 -5.42
N LEU A 115 -15.31 4.31 -4.83
CA LEU A 115 -14.88 3.10 -5.56
C LEU A 115 -15.98 2.63 -6.53
N PHE A 116 -17.24 2.64 -6.11
CA PHE A 116 -18.37 2.29 -6.97
C PHE A 116 -18.55 3.27 -8.13
N LEU A 117 -18.25 4.56 -7.92
CA LEU A 117 -18.20 5.56 -8.98
C LEU A 117 -17.16 5.19 -10.04
N GLY A 118 -15.94 4.83 -9.64
CA GLY A 118 -14.91 4.37 -10.56
C GLY A 118 -15.35 3.13 -11.34
N ALA A 119 -15.94 2.14 -10.65
CA ALA A 119 -16.48 0.93 -11.29
C ALA A 119 -17.61 1.24 -12.28
N LEU A 120 -18.50 2.18 -11.97
CA LEU A 120 -19.59 2.62 -12.86
C LEU A 120 -19.06 3.32 -14.12
N LEU A 121 -18.03 4.15 -14.00
CA LEU A 121 -17.38 4.80 -15.14
C LEU A 121 -16.63 3.79 -16.02
N ALA A 122 -15.96 2.80 -15.41
CA ALA A 122 -15.33 1.70 -16.13
C ALA A 122 -16.36 0.85 -16.89
N LEU A 123 -17.48 0.51 -16.24
CA LEU A 123 -18.59 -0.23 -16.85
C LEU A 123 -19.16 0.50 -18.08
N LEU A 124 -19.24 1.84 -18.04
CA LEU A 124 -19.67 2.65 -19.17
C LEU A 124 -18.72 2.50 -20.37
N GLY A 125 -17.41 2.62 -20.12
CA GLY A 125 -16.40 2.48 -21.17
C GLY A 125 -16.40 1.07 -21.78
N GLN A 126 -16.49 0.05 -20.93
CA GLN A 126 -16.54 -1.36 -21.31
C GLN A 126 -17.81 -1.71 -22.11
N THR A 127 -18.99 -1.29 -21.64
CA THR A 127 -20.29 -1.69 -22.25
C THR A 127 -20.49 -1.08 -23.64
N TYR A 128 -19.98 0.13 -23.86
CA TYR A 128 -20.09 0.82 -25.15
C TYR A 128 -18.82 0.76 -25.99
N GLN A 129 -17.79 0.01 -25.55
CA GLN A 129 -16.51 -0.16 -26.26
C GLN A 129 -15.91 1.18 -26.69
N THR A 130 -16.02 2.19 -25.82
CA THR A 130 -15.61 3.55 -26.18
C THR A 130 -14.09 3.62 -26.16
N GLY A 131 -13.45 3.99 -27.26
CA GLY A 131 -12.02 4.25 -27.27
C GLY A 131 -11.65 5.65 -26.80
N ALA A 132 -12.38 6.18 -25.81
CA ALA A 132 -11.92 7.34 -25.07
C ALA A 132 -10.56 7.03 -24.43
N ASP A 133 -9.75 8.04 -24.17
CA ASP A 133 -8.48 7.81 -23.49
C ASP A 133 -8.72 7.42 -22.03
N THR A 134 -7.91 6.49 -21.53
CA THR A 134 -8.00 6.02 -20.14
C THR A 134 -7.90 7.18 -19.13
N TRP A 135 -7.12 8.22 -19.45
CA TRP A 135 -6.99 9.39 -18.57
C TRP A 135 -8.31 10.15 -18.38
N GLU A 136 -9.19 10.22 -19.40
CA GLU A 136 -10.48 10.91 -19.32
C GLU A 136 -11.37 10.26 -18.26
N LEU A 137 -11.36 8.93 -18.16
CA LEU A 137 -12.09 8.18 -17.14
C LEU A 137 -11.66 8.61 -15.74
N PHE A 138 -10.34 8.61 -15.47
CA PHE A 138 -9.82 8.98 -14.16
C PHE A 138 -10.02 10.47 -13.85
N ALA A 139 -9.98 11.35 -14.85
CA ALA A 139 -10.27 12.77 -14.69
C ALA A 139 -11.74 13.01 -14.30
N TRP A 140 -12.69 12.38 -15.00
CA TRP A 140 -14.12 12.42 -14.64
C TRP A 140 -14.36 11.81 -13.26
N TRP A 141 -13.65 10.73 -12.92
CA TRP A 141 -13.72 10.12 -11.60
C TRP A 141 -13.27 11.11 -10.50
N ALA A 142 -12.11 11.76 -10.65
CA ALA A 142 -11.63 12.76 -9.71
C ALA A 142 -12.61 13.93 -9.57
N LEU A 143 -13.16 14.41 -10.68
CA LEU A 143 -14.11 15.53 -10.69
C LEU A 143 -15.41 15.18 -9.95
N LEU A 144 -16.02 14.04 -10.27
CA LEU A 144 -17.28 13.61 -9.67
C LEU A 144 -17.12 13.17 -8.21
N LEU A 145 -15.93 12.77 -7.79
CA LEU A 145 -15.62 12.43 -6.39
C LEU A 145 -15.41 13.67 -5.50
N LEU A 146 -15.09 14.83 -6.08
CA LEU A 146 -14.74 16.05 -5.34
C LEU A 146 -15.84 16.53 -4.35
N PRO A 147 -17.15 16.55 -4.69
CA PRO A 147 -18.20 16.92 -3.74
C PRO A 147 -18.19 16.05 -2.48
N TRP A 148 -17.92 14.75 -2.63
CA TRP A 148 -17.85 13.82 -1.52
C TRP A 148 -16.58 14.01 -0.69
N ALA A 149 -15.42 14.28 -1.32
CA ALA A 149 -14.19 14.62 -0.62
C ALA A 149 -14.36 15.85 0.29
N LEU A 150 -15.02 16.89 -0.23
CA LEU A 150 -15.36 18.10 0.51
C LEU A 150 -16.36 17.84 1.64
N ALA A 151 -17.40 17.04 1.41
CA ALA A 151 -18.44 16.75 2.41
C ALA A 151 -17.94 15.85 3.56
N GLY A 152 -17.23 14.77 3.20
CA GLY A 152 -16.76 13.75 4.12
C GLY A 152 -15.67 14.25 5.05
N ALA A 153 -14.79 15.15 4.58
CA ALA A 153 -13.62 15.65 5.31
C ALA A 153 -12.82 14.52 5.98
N SER A 154 -12.73 13.38 5.30
CA SER A 154 -11.99 12.19 5.72
C SER A 154 -10.64 12.20 5.02
N GLN A 155 -9.58 11.91 5.79
CA GLN A 155 -8.24 11.84 5.22
C GLN A 155 -8.12 10.73 4.17
N ALA A 156 -8.78 9.58 4.37
CA ALA A 156 -8.77 8.48 3.41
C ALA A 156 -9.42 8.88 2.07
N LEU A 157 -10.49 9.67 2.11
CA LEU A 157 -11.20 10.12 0.91
C LEU A 157 -10.39 11.14 0.12
N TRP A 158 -9.70 12.05 0.80
CA TRP A 158 -8.77 12.99 0.16
C TRP A 158 -7.55 12.29 -0.43
N LEU A 159 -7.02 11.25 0.23
CA LEU A 159 -5.94 10.44 -0.32
C LEU A 159 -6.38 9.62 -1.53
N LEU A 160 -7.61 9.08 -1.51
CA LEU A 160 -8.20 8.41 -2.69
C LEU A 160 -8.36 9.40 -3.86
N TRP A 161 -8.89 10.60 -3.60
CA TRP A 161 -9.02 11.64 -4.61
C TRP A 161 -7.65 12.06 -5.17
N ALA A 162 -6.66 12.26 -4.30
CA ALA A 162 -5.29 12.59 -4.67
C ALA A 162 -4.65 11.51 -5.56
N LEU A 163 -4.87 10.24 -5.22
CA LEU A 163 -4.41 9.10 -6.00
C LEU A 163 -5.05 9.09 -7.39
N ILE A 164 -6.37 9.21 -7.47
CA ILE A 164 -7.11 9.20 -8.75
C ILE A 164 -6.65 10.37 -9.64
N LEU A 165 -6.47 11.56 -9.07
CA LEU A 165 -5.99 12.71 -9.83
C LEU A 165 -4.55 12.54 -10.32
N ASN A 166 -3.65 12.00 -9.48
CA ASN A 166 -2.29 11.67 -9.89
C ASN A 166 -2.29 10.65 -11.05
N VAL A 167 -3.12 9.61 -10.96
CA VAL A 167 -3.27 8.62 -12.05
C VAL A 167 -3.82 9.28 -13.31
N ALA A 168 -4.83 10.15 -13.21
CA ALA A 168 -5.39 10.87 -14.36
C ALA A 168 -4.32 11.72 -15.07
N VAL A 169 -3.55 12.51 -14.32
CA VAL A 169 -2.49 13.37 -14.87
C VAL A 169 -1.35 12.53 -15.43
N ALA A 170 -0.96 11.44 -14.76
CA ALA A 170 0.07 10.54 -15.24
C ALA A 170 -0.31 9.88 -16.57
N LEU A 171 -1.56 9.44 -16.73
CA LEU A 171 -2.06 8.88 -17.99
C LEU A 171 -2.21 9.96 -19.07
N TRP A 172 -2.58 11.19 -18.71
CA TRP A 172 -2.69 12.31 -19.65
C TRP A 172 -1.33 12.74 -20.23
N LEU A 173 -0.29 12.74 -19.39
CA LEU A 173 1.10 12.98 -19.81
C LEU A 173 1.66 11.87 -20.73
N GLY A 174 0.89 10.79 -20.95
CA GLY A 174 1.22 9.66 -21.80
C GLY A 174 1.70 8.43 -21.02
N GLU A 175 1.60 7.26 -21.65
CA GLU A 175 1.91 5.93 -21.08
C GLU A 175 3.38 5.70 -20.66
N ARG A 176 4.21 6.76 -20.64
CA ARG A 176 5.62 6.72 -20.24
C ARG A 176 5.88 6.89 -18.73
N LEU A 177 4.88 7.26 -17.94
CA LEU A 177 5.05 7.51 -16.49
C LEU A 177 4.84 6.26 -15.61
N LEU A 178 3.91 5.38 -15.99
CA LEU A 178 3.71 4.08 -15.34
C LEU A 178 4.63 2.98 -15.92
N SER A 179 5.43 3.30 -16.95
CA SER A 179 6.48 2.44 -17.51
C SER A 179 7.84 2.59 -16.80
N TRP A 180 7.90 3.26 -15.65
CA TRP A 180 9.04 3.28 -14.71
C TRP A 180 9.64 1.90 -14.38
N TRP A 181 8.96 0.79 -14.69
CA TRP A 181 9.52 -0.55 -14.57
C TRP A 181 10.35 -0.98 -15.81
N TRP A 182 10.14 -0.43 -17.02
CA TRP A 182 10.75 -1.00 -18.24
C TRP A 182 11.22 -0.06 -19.37
N SER A 183 11.14 1.27 -19.29
CA SER A 183 11.54 2.12 -20.43
C SER A 183 12.36 3.36 -20.04
N LEU A 184 13.65 3.27 -20.34
CA LEU A 184 14.63 4.35 -20.43
C LEU A 184 14.41 5.14 -21.75
N SER A 185 13.97 6.40 -21.67
CA SER A 185 14.32 7.50 -22.61
C SER A 185 13.46 8.77 -22.39
N GLY A 186 14.04 9.76 -21.68
CA GLY A 186 13.61 11.17 -21.61
C GLY A 186 12.49 11.51 -20.61
N ALA A 187 12.84 11.70 -19.33
CA ALA A 187 11.90 11.63 -18.19
C ALA A 187 11.57 12.95 -17.46
N GLY A 188 12.11 14.10 -17.89
CA GLY A 188 12.09 15.30 -17.06
C GLY A 188 10.73 16.02 -16.93
N PHE A 189 10.08 16.31 -18.06
CA PHE A 189 8.84 17.11 -18.07
C PHE A 189 7.67 16.45 -17.30
N PRO A 190 7.36 15.15 -17.50
CA PRO A 190 6.27 14.52 -16.76
C PRO A 190 6.51 14.50 -15.25
N ALA A 191 7.77 14.35 -14.84
CA ALA A 191 8.18 14.42 -13.44
C ALA A 191 7.94 15.81 -12.83
N LEU A 192 8.26 16.87 -13.56
CA LEU A 192 8.01 18.26 -13.13
C LEU A 192 6.52 18.54 -12.92
N VAL A 193 5.66 18.12 -13.86
CA VAL A 193 4.21 18.33 -13.77
C VAL A 193 3.62 17.60 -12.56
N LEU A 194 3.97 16.32 -12.36
CA LEU A 194 3.50 15.56 -11.20
C LEU A 194 4.04 16.10 -9.88
N ALA A 195 5.30 16.53 -9.83
CA ALA A 195 5.87 17.16 -8.65
C ALA A 195 5.14 18.46 -8.32
N ALA A 196 4.90 19.32 -9.31
CA ALA A 196 4.16 20.57 -9.15
C ALA A 196 2.73 20.34 -8.66
N LEU A 197 2.02 19.36 -9.22
CA LEU A 197 0.69 18.95 -8.78
C LEU A 197 0.68 18.56 -7.29
N ASN A 198 1.58 17.66 -6.88
CA ASN A 198 1.64 17.18 -5.49
C ASN A 198 2.09 18.28 -4.52
N LEU A 199 2.97 19.19 -4.94
CA LEU A 199 3.36 20.36 -4.15
C LEU A 199 2.21 21.35 -3.98
N ALA A 200 1.43 21.62 -5.03
CA ALA A 200 0.25 22.46 -4.94
C ALA A 200 -0.80 21.86 -3.99
N MET A 201 -1.01 20.55 -4.09
CA MET A 201 -1.89 19.81 -3.17
C MET A 201 -1.35 19.84 -1.74
N LEU A 202 -0.04 19.68 -1.54
CA LEU A 202 0.61 19.75 -0.23
C LEU A 202 0.47 21.15 0.38
N ALA A 203 0.72 22.20 -0.39
CA ALA A 203 0.59 23.59 0.04
C ALA A 203 -0.85 23.91 0.42
N CYS A 204 -1.84 23.51 -0.40
CA CYS A 204 -3.25 23.64 -0.08
C CYS A 204 -3.63 22.88 1.20
N TRP A 205 -3.11 21.66 1.36
CA TRP A 205 -3.35 20.85 2.54
C TRP A 205 -2.82 21.52 3.81
N GLU A 206 -1.56 21.98 3.80
CA GLU A 206 -0.94 22.66 4.94
C GLU A 206 -1.62 24.01 5.23
N TRP A 207 -1.99 24.77 4.20
CA TRP A 207 -2.74 26.01 4.35
C TRP A 207 -4.09 25.79 5.06
N VAL A 208 -4.88 24.81 4.61
CA VAL A 208 -6.15 24.46 5.27
C VAL A 208 -5.92 23.91 6.68
N ALA A 209 -4.92 23.05 6.87
CA ALA A 209 -4.58 22.45 8.15
C ALA A 209 -4.18 23.52 9.19
N HIS A 210 -3.39 24.51 8.76
CA HIS A 210 -2.99 25.66 9.56
C HIS A 210 -4.19 26.51 9.96
N HIS A 211 -5.02 26.94 9.00
CA HIS A 211 -6.20 27.79 9.28
C HIS A 211 -7.30 27.10 10.07
N ARG A 212 -7.45 25.78 9.94
CA ARG A 212 -8.47 25.00 10.66
C ARG A 212 -7.94 24.40 11.96
N HIS A 213 -6.68 24.62 12.32
CA HIS A 213 -5.98 24.01 13.44
C HIS A 213 -6.14 22.47 13.49
N VAL A 214 -6.06 21.82 12.33
CA VAL A 214 -6.20 20.36 12.20
C VAL A 214 -4.83 19.72 11.99
N SER A 215 -4.40 18.84 12.90
CA SER A 215 -3.11 18.15 12.80
C SER A 215 -3.23 16.81 12.08
N THR A 216 -3.26 16.81 10.74
CA THR A 216 -3.08 15.58 9.95
C THR A 216 -1.61 15.34 9.64
N ARG A 217 -1.09 14.14 9.90
CA ARG A 217 0.32 13.79 9.62
C ARG A 217 0.49 12.94 8.36
N VAL A 218 -0.40 11.98 8.11
CA VAL A 218 -0.18 11.00 7.02
C VAL A 218 -0.40 11.63 5.63
N GLY A 219 -1.34 12.56 5.46
CA GLY A 219 -1.63 13.22 4.18
C GLY A 219 -0.43 14.01 3.63
N PRO A 220 0.10 14.99 4.40
CA PRO A 220 1.29 15.73 4.00
C PRO A 220 2.51 14.86 3.72
N ARG A 221 2.73 13.80 4.51
CA ARG A 221 3.83 12.85 4.30
C ARG A 221 3.71 12.08 2.98
N VAL A 222 2.49 11.66 2.60
CA VAL A 222 2.25 10.97 1.33
C VAL A 222 2.47 11.92 0.15
N LEU A 223 1.95 13.15 0.21
CA LEU A 223 2.14 14.14 -0.86
C LEU A 223 3.60 14.58 -0.98
N ALA A 224 4.32 14.74 0.13
CA ALA A 224 5.76 15.00 0.15
C ALA A 224 6.54 13.85 -0.48
N LEU A 225 6.19 12.59 -0.18
CA LEU A 225 6.78 11.41 -0.79
C LEU A 225 6.53 11.35 -2.30
N LEU A 226 5.32 11.65 -2.76
CA LEU A 226 5.00 11.66 -4.19
C LEU A 226 5.74 12.78 -4.93
N ALA A 227 5.78 13.99 -4.36
CA ALA A 227 6.48 15.12 -4.96
C ALA A 227 8.00 14.86 -5.10
N GLN A 228 8.65 14.44 -4.01
CA GLN A 228 10.09 14.18 -4.01
C GLN A 228 10.47 12.89 -4.73
N GLY A 229 9.67 11.83 -4.57
CA GLY A 229 9.93 10.52 -5.18
C GLY A 229 9.96 10.58 -6.70
N VAL A 230 9.04 11.33 -7.32
CA VAL A 230 9.00 11.49 -8.78
C VAL A 230 10.21 12.25 -9.31
N LEU A 231 10.67 13.30 -8.60
CA LEU A 231 11.87 14.06 -8.98
C LEU A 231 13.15 13.24 -8.81
N VAL A 232 13.31 12.55 -7.67
CA VAL A 232 14.46 11.69 -7.42
C VAL A 232 14.51 10.54 -8.42
N ALA A 233 13.37 9.91 -8.72
CA ALA A 233 13.31 8.86 -9.73
C ALA A 233 13.77 9.37 -11.11
N ALA A 234 13.31 10.56 -11.54
CA ALA A 234 13.75 11.15 -12.80
C ALA A 234 15.27 11.36 -12.84
N LEU A 235 15.88 11.82 -11.74
CA LEU A 235 17.34 12.04 -11.64
C LEU A 235 18.17 10.77 -11.55
N LEU A 236 17.61 9.66 -11.05
CA LEU A 236 18.33 8.40 -10.92
C LEU A 236 18.50 7.68 -12.27
N PHE A 237 17.50 7.76 -13.15
CA PHE A 237 17.41 6.95 -14.37
C PHE A 237 17.77 7.69 -15.67
N ASP A 238 18.02 8.99 -15.65
CA ASP A 238 18.51 9.73 -16.84
C ASP A 238 20.03 9.58 -17.01
N PHE A 239 20.52 9.62 -18.26
CA PHE A 239 21.91 9.37 -18.60
C PHE A 239 22.74 10.67 -18.69
N GLY A 240 23.14 11.26 -17.55
CA GLY A 240 24.18 12.30 -17.53
C GLY A 240 24.31 13.07 -16.22
N ALA A 241 24.94 12.49 -15.18
CA ALA A 241 24.76 12.92 -13.78
C ALA A 241 25.01 14.41 -13.46
N LEU A 242 26.04 15.04 -14.06
CA LEU A 242 26.35 16.46 -13.84
C LEU A 242 25.48 17.39 -14.69
N ALA A 243 25.12 16.98 -15.91
CA ALA A 243 24.16 17.70 -16.75
C ALA A 243 22.73 17.62 -16.16
N ASP A 244 22.40 16.52 -15.50
CA ASP A 244 21.08 16.26 -14.90
C ASP A 244 20.78 17.21 -13.73
N LEU A 245 21.78 17.60 -12.94
CA LEU A 245 21.63 18.60 -11.86
C LEU A 245 21.34 20.01 -12.39
N ALA A 246 21.95 20.36 -13.54
CA ALA A 246 21.69 21.63 -14.23
C ALA A 246 20.38 21.61 -15.04
N SER A 247 19.77 20.44 -15.23
CA SER A 247 18.46 20.31 -15.87
C SER A 247 17.36 20.98 -15.05
N ALA A 248 16.23 21.29 -15.70
CA ALA A 248 15.05 21.80 -15.01
C ALA A 248 14.57 20.88 -13.87
N THR A 249 14.77 19.56 -14.00
CA THR A 249 14.42 18.59 -12.95
C THR A 249 15.35 18.65 -11.74
N GLY A 250 16.65 18.80 -11.98
CA GLY A 250 17.65 19.00 -10.93
C GLY A 250 17.40 20.29 -10.16
N ILE A 251 17.16 21.39 -10.86
CA ILE A 251 16.84 22.69 -10.26
C ILE A 251 15.54 22.60 -9.44
N ALA A 252 14.49 21.97 -9.99
CA ALA A 252 13.23 21.77 -9.27
C ALA A 252 13.42 20.90 -8.02
N TRP A 253 14.21 19.83 -8.10
CA TRP A 253 14.53 18.99 -6.94
C TRP A 253 15.28 19.77 -5.85
N ILE A 254 16.29 20.57 -6.21
CA ILE A 254 17.02 21.43 -5.25
C ILE A 254 16.07 22.42 -4.60
N ALA A 255 15.31 23.18 -5.41
CA ALA A 255 14.39 24.20 -4.93
C ALA A 255 13.32 23.63 -3.98
N THR A 256 12.76 22.47 -4.32
CA THR A 256 11.72 21.81 -3.52
C THR A 256 12.29 21.18 -2.25
N THR A 257 13.48 20.58 -2.32
CA THR A 257 14.17 20.04 -1.14
C THR A 257 14.51 21.13 -0.14
N LEU A 258 15.05 22.27 -0.59
CA LEU A 258 15.35 23.42 0.25
C LEU A 258 14.08 24.08 0.79
N GLY A 259 13.07 24.31 -0.06
CA GLY A 259 11.81 24.94 0.33
C GLY A 259 11.02 24.12 1.36
N MET A 260 10.86 22.81 1.11
CA MET A 260 10.24 21.90 2.07
C MET A 260 11.10 21.77 3.34
N GLY A 261 12.43 21.66 3.19
CA GLY A 261 13.36 21.60 4.31
C GLY A 261 13.21 22.81 5.24
N PHE A 262 13.16 24.02 4.68
CA PHE A 262 12.95 25.25 5.43
C PHE A 262 11.57 25.28 6.10
N TYR A 263 10.50 24.99 5.36
CA TYR A 263 9.13 25.01 5.89
C TYR A 263 8.95 24.02 7.05
N TYR A 264 9.43 22.78 6.89
CA TYR A 264 9.29 21.74 7.92
C TYR A 264 10.31 21.83 9.06
N GLN A 265 11.28 22.76 8.99
CA GLN A 265 12.14 23.09 10.13
C GLN A 265 11.59 24.28 10.92
N GLN A 266 11.12 25.32 10.22
CA GLN A 266 10.79 26.62 10.81
C GLN A 266 9.31 26.78 11.13
N VAL A 267 8.40 26.33 10.25
CA VAL A 267 6.95 26.57 10.39
C VAL A 267 6.28 25.39 11.09
N ARG A 268 6.49 24.17 10.59
CA ARG A 268 5.84 22.96 11.09
C ARG A 268 6.83 21.81 11.20
N ARG A 269 7.28 21.48 12.41
CA ARG A 269 8.27 20.40 12.59
C ARG A 269 7.69 19.01 12.31
N ASP A 270 8.10 18.40 11.18
CA ASP A 270 7.85 16.99 10.87
C ASP A 270 9.14 16.26 10.47
N LEU A 271 9.75 15.58 11.44
CA LEU A 271 11.02 14.87 11.27
C LEU A 271 10.95 13.71 10.26
N VAL A 272 9.75 13.19 9.95
CA VAL A 272 9.61 12.14 8.91
C VAL A 272 9.81 12.72 7.52
N ILE A 273 9.32 13.94 7.27
CA ILE A 273 9.52 14.61 5.98
C ILE A 273 10.99 15.04 5.84
N LEU A 274 11.61 15.52 6.92
CA LEU A 274 13.05 15.83 6.89
C LEU A 274 13.92 14.57 6.67
N ALA A 275 13.54 13.43 7.25
CA ALA A 275 14.21 12.15 6.98
C ALA A 275 14.02 11.67 5.54
N LEU A 276 12.83 11.88 4.95
CA LEU A 276 12.57 11.62 3.54
C LEU A 276 13.46 12.50 2.64
N LEU A 277 13.59 13.80 2.93
CA LEU A 277 14.46 14.71 2.19
C LEU A 277 15.94 14.32 2.32
N ALA A 278 16.37 13.88 3.51
CA ALA A 278 17.73 13.37 3.70
C ALA A 278 17.98 12.09 2.90
N ALA A 279 17.01 11.16 2.85
CA ALA A 279 17.11 9.96 2.02
C ALA A 279 17.19 10.31 0.51
N ALA A 280 16.37 11.28 0.06
CA ALA A 280 16.42 11.79 -1.30
C ALA A 280 17.82 12.38 -1.65
N MET A 281 18.39 13.17 -0.74
CA MET A 281 19.74 13.73 -0.89
C MET A 281 20.80 12.63 -1.01
N ILE A 282 20.73 11.60 -0.17
CA ILE A 282 21.66 10.46 -0.22
C ILE A 282 21.58 9.73 -1.56
N CYS A 283 20.36 9.49 -2.07
CA CYS A 283 20.18 8.82 -3.37
C CYS A 283 20.78 9.62 -4.52
N VAL A 284 20.52 10.93 -4.58
CA VAL A 284 21.04 11.80 -5.64
C VAL A 284 22.56 11.96 -5.51
N SER A 285 23.08 12.15 -4.29
CA SER A 285 24.53 12.21 -4.01
C SER A 285 25.25 10.95 -4.50
N LEU A 286 24.73 9.77 -4.14
CA LEU A 286 25.31 8.49 -4.55
C LEU A 286 25.33 8.33 -6.07
N ARG A 287 24.30 8.79 -6.77
CA ARG A 287 24.22 8.77 -8.24
C ARG A 287 25.23 9.71 -8.90
N VAL A 288 25.40 10.91 -8.34
CA VAL A 288 26.31 11.95 -8.86
C VAL A 288 27.77 11.56 -8.63
N VAL A 289 28.12 11.22 -7.38
CA VAL A 289 29.47 10.75 -7.05
C VAL A 289 29.77 9.43 -7.74
N GLY A 290 28.78 8.53 -7.87
CA GLY A 290 28.93 7.27 -8.60
C GLY A 290 29.28 7.48 -10.06
N ALA A 291 28.59 8.39 -10.76
CA ALA A 291 28.93 8.70 -12.15
C ALA A 291 30.30 9.37 -12.29
N TRP A 292 30.61 10.34 -11.43
CA TRP A 292 31.92 10.98 -11.41
C TRP A 292 33.05 9.98 -11.17
N LEU A 293 32.85 9.03 -10.25
CA LEU A 293 33.81 7.96 -10.03
C LEU A 293 33.93 7.06 -11.26
N LEU A 294 32.83 6.70 -11.92
CA LEU A 294 32.89 5.85 -13.12
C LEU A 294 33.65 6.52 -14.28
N GLU A 295 33.58 7.84 -14.42
CA GLU A 295 34.37 8.61 -15.41
C GLU A 295 35.89 8.54 -15.16
N LEU A 296 36.31 8.31 -13.91
CA LEU A 296 37.73 8.15 -13.56
C LEU A 296 38.26 6.74 -13.84
N GLU A 297 37.44 5.84 -14.39
CA GLU A 297 37.74 4.42 -14.64
C GLU A 297 38.38 3.64 -13.46
N PRO A 298 38.00 3.85 -12.18
CA PRO A 298 38.57 3.14 -11.03
C PRO A 298 38.16 1.66 -10.96
N GLY A 299 37.31 1.22 -11.90
CA GLY A 299 36.70 -0.10 -11.90
C GLY A 299 35.98 -0.41 -10.59
N VAL A 300 36.27 -1.57 -10.03
CA VAL A 300 35.63 -2.10 -8.82
C VAL A 300 35.94 -1.27 -7.57
N TRP A 301 37.05 -0.53 -7.55
CA TRP A 301 37.48 0.26 -6.41
C TRP A 301 36.54 1.43 -6.08
N ALA A 302 35.68 1.85 -7.02
CA ALA A 302 34.64 2.86 -6.75
C ALA A 302 33.63 2.42 -5.68
N ALA A 303 33.42 1.12 -5.46
CA ALA A 303 32.42 0.63 -4.52
C ALA A 303 32.73 0.99 -3.05
N LEU A 304 34.01 1.04 -2.67
CA LEU A 304 34.43 1.39 -1.30
C LEU A 304 34.17 2.86 -0.92
N PRO A 305 34.61 3.88 -1.70
CA PRO A 305 34.29 5.26 -1.40
C PRO A 305 32.79 5.55 -1.49
N LEU A 306 32.05 4.88 -2.39
CA LEU A 306 30.58 4.99 -2.43
C LEU A 306 29.92 4.43 -1.17
N ALA A 307 30.39 3.28 -0.66
CA ALA A 307 29.90 2.75 0.61
C ALA A 307 30.24 3.70 1.78
N GLY A 308 31.46 4.22 1.81
CA GLY A 308 31.89 5.20 2.82
C GLY A 308 31.06 6.48 2.79
N LEU A 309 30.79 7.04 1.60
CA LEU A 309 29.95 8.22 1.39
C LEU A 309 28.53 7.97 1.91
N LEU A 310 27.89 6.89 1.44
CA LEU A 310 26.54 6.50 1.84
C LEU A 310 26.38 6.43 3.36
N MET A 311 27.37 5.86 4.04
CA MET A 311 27.37 5.70 5.49
C MET A 311 27.65 7.02 6.21
N ALA A 312 28.61 7.82 5.72
CA ALA A 312 28.92 9.12 6.28
C ALA A 312 27.71 10.06 6.21
N GLU A 313 27.03 10.11 5.05
CA GLU A 313 25.82 10.92 4.86
C GLU A 313 24.66 10.44 5.72
N ALA A 314 24.43 9.12 5.81
CA ALA A 314 23.38 8.56 6.66
C ALA A 314 23.62 8.89 8.16
N VAL A 315 24.86 8.74 8.65
CA VAL A 315 25.21 9.10 10.03
C VAL A 315 25.03 10.60 10.26
N TRP A 316 25.47 11.44 9.33
CA TRP A 316 25.34 12.89 9.44
C TRP A 316 23.87 13.31 9.47
N ALA A 317 23.05 12.80 8.55
CA ALA A 317 21.61 13.03 8.51
C ALA A 317 20.93 12.61 9.82
N VAL A 318 21.28 11.45 10.38
CA VAL A 318 20.76 11.01 11.68
C VAL A 318 21.16 11.94 12.81
N ARG A 319 22.43 12.36 12.88
CA ARG A 319 22.90 13.30 13.91
C ARG A 319 22.15 14.62 13.82
N TRP A 320 21.92 15.11 12.60
CA TRP A 320 21.15 16.32 12.34
C TRP A 320 19.68 16.16 12.78
N LEU A 321 19.00 15.08 12.39
CA LEU A 321 17.62 14.79 12.78
C LEU A 321 17.44 14.62 14.30
N ARG A 322 18.42 14.02 14.98
CA ARG A 322 18.40 13.87 16.45
C ARG A 322 18.51 15.23 17.14
N ARG A 323 19.43 16.10 16.71
CA ARG A 323 19.55 17.46 17.25
C ARG A 323 18.26 18.26 17.09
N LEU A 324 17.60 18.18 15.94
CA LEU A 324 16.31 18.82 15.70
C LEU A 324 15.18 18.24 16.57
N GLY A 325 15.21 16.92 16.81
CA GLY A 325 14.29 16.26 17.72
C GLY A 325 14.45 16.74 19.16
N GLU A 326 15.69 16.79 19.67
CA GLU A 326 16.01 17.25 21.02
C GLU A 326 15.63 18.71 21.27
N GLN A 327 15.88 19.60 20.30
CA GLN A 327 15.44 21.00 20.36
C GLN A 327 13.93 21.15 20.42
N SER A 328 13.18 20.24 19.80
CA SER A 328 11.72 20.24 19.83
C SER A 328 11.18 19.80 21.18
N THR A 329 11.81 18.80 21.80
CA THR A 329 11.47 18.38 23.16
C THR A 329 11.79 19.47 24.18
N ARG A 330 12.96 20.12 24.08
CA ARG A 330 13.33 21.24 24.98
C ARG A 330 12.39 22.42 24.82
N ALA A 331 12.12 22.87 23.59
CA ALA A 331 11.18 23.97 23.36
C ALA A 331 9.75 23.67 23.86
N ALA A 332 9.31 22.41 23.86
CA ALA A 332 8.02 22.02 24.44
C ALA A 332 8.02 22.04 25.98
N VAL A 333 9.15 21.70 26.61
CA VAL A 333 9.35 21.78 28.06
C VAL A 333 9.53 23.24 28.52
N ASP A 334 10.22 24.06 27.73
CA ASP A 334 10.43 25.49 28.02
C ASP A 334 9.18 26.35 27.69
N ALA A 335 8.32 25.87 26.78
CA ALA A 335 7.03 26.49 26.46
C ALA A 335 5.89 26.07 27.42
N GLU A 336 6.13 25.12 28.33
CA GLU A 336 5.34 25.04 29.55
C GLU A 336 5.70 26.29 30.38
N PRO A 337 4.77 27.25 30.57
CA PRO A 337 5.14 28.48 31.23
C PRO A 337 5.51 28.17 32.68
N ALA A 338 6.65 28.67 33.13
CA ALA A 338 6.95 28.95 34.53
C ALA A 338 5.98 30.00 35.16
N GLY A 339 4.72 30.04 34.69
CA GLY A 339 3.69 31.00 35.03
C GLY A 339 2.25 30.48 34.84
N ALA A 340 2.02 29.17 34.64
CA ALA A 340 0.67 28.59 34.60
C ALA A 340 0.22 27.93 35.93
N SER A 341 0.86 28.29 37.05
CA SER A 341 0.29 28.16 38.39
C SER A 341 -0.04 29.56 38.93
N ALA A 342 -0.98 30.25 38.29
CA ALA A 342 -1.59 31.46 38.84
C ALA A 342 -3.03 31.54 38.33
N GLY A 343 -3.97 31.09 39.17
CA GLY A 343 -5.39 31.16 38.84
C GLY A 343 -6.26 30.09 39.49
N ASN A 344 -6.06 29.80 40.77
CA ASN A 344 -7.14 29.40 41.67
C ASN A 344 -6.73 29.91 43.06
N ALA A 345 -7.50 30.86 43.59
CA ALA A 345 -7.30 31.42 44.91
C ALA A 345 -7.51 30.33 45.96
N LEU A 346 -6.48 30.08 46.77
CA LEU A 346 -6.55 29.32 48.01
C LEU A 346 -6.22 30.28 49.15
N ASP A 347 -7.06 30.26 50.18
CA ASP A 347 -6.88 31.01 51.43
C ASP A 347 -5.54 30.68 52.12
N PRO A 348 -4.94 31.62 52.85
CA PRO A 348 -3.58 31.50 53.36
C PRO A 348 -3.55 30.96 54.80
N THR A 349 -3.53 29.63 54.99
CA THR A 349 -3.08 29.03 56.27
C THR A 349 -2.67 27.58 56.07
N GLU A 350 -1.36 27.33 56.06
CA GLU A 350 -0.64 26.29 56.84
C GLU A 350 0.77 26.13 56.25
N ALA A 351 1.74 26.75 56.93
CA ALA A 351 3.15 26.52 56.69
C ALA A 351 3.52 25.12 57.21
N GLY A 352 3.84 24.16 56.33
CA GLY A 352 4.29 22.84 56.78
C GLY A 352 4.37 21.68 55.78
N ALA A 353 4.33 21.89 54.46
CA ALA A 353 4.47 20.78 53.49
C ALA A 353 5.82 20.85 52.75
N PRO A 354 6.60 19.76 52.69
CA PRO A 354 7.88 19.74 51.99
C PRO A 354 7.66 19.95 50.50
N VAL A 355 8.46 20.86 49.94
CA VAL A 355 8.62 21.09 48.50
C VAL A 355 8.73 19.73 47.81
N LEU A 356 7.80 19.44 46.89
CA LEU A 356 7.84 18.24 46.06
C LEU A 356 9.14 18.26 45.28
N GLU A 357 10.07 17.42 45.71
CA GLU A 357 11.29 17.08 45.03
C GLU A 357 10.95 16.67 43.59
N LEU A 358 11.72 17.22 42.66
CA LEU A 358 11.67 16.93 41.23
C LEU A 358 11.39 15.45 40.98
N ALA A 359 10.39 15.17 40.14
CA ALA A 359 10.09 13.82 39.67
C ALA A 359 11.41 13.10 39.29
N PRO A 360 11.60 11.83 39.70
CA PRO A 360 12.86 11.13 39.51
C PRO A 360 13.24 11.13 38.03
N GLU A 361 14.52 11.38 37.76
CA GLU A 361 15.09 11.44 36.41
C GLU A 361 14.80 10.17 35.56
N ASP A 362 14.37 9.08 36.19
CA ASP A 362 13.92 7.84 35.55
C ASP A 362 12.70 8.01 34.63
N ALA A 363 11.90 9.07 34.79
CA ALA A 363 10.81 9.41 33.86
C ALA A 363 11.30 10.06 32.54
N ARG A 364 12.59 10.45 32.47
CA ARG A 364 13.30 10.71 31.19
C ARG A 364 13.77 9.40 30.53
N GLY A 365 13.28 8.26 31.01
CA GLY A 365 13.55 6.92 30.50
C GLY A 365 13.34 6.82 29.00
N ALA A 366 14.47 6.69 28.29
CA ALA A 366 14.59 6.25 26.91
C ALA A 366 13.58 6.87 25.94
N ALA A 367 13.89 8.08 25.44
CA ALA A 367 13.36 8.49 24.14
C ALA A 367 13.78 7.43 23.11
N GLU A 368 12.90 6.45 22.85
CA GLU A 368 13.13 5.40 21.86
C GLU A 368 13.59 6.06 20.57
N THR A 369 14.72 5.60 20.03
CA THR A 369 15.26 6.16 18.79
C THR A 369 14.17 6.11 17.71
N PRO A 370 13.82 7.24 17.06
CA PRO A 370 12.71 7.27 16.13
C PRO A 370 12.86 6.28 14.97
N TRP A 371 11.76 5.74 14.48
CA TRP A 371 11.77 4.67 13.47
C TRP A 371 12.49 5.06 12.16
N TYR A 372 12.36 6.32 11.73
CA TYR A 372 12.97 6.80 10.50
C TYR A 372 14.49 6.89 10.62
N VAL A 373 15.03 7.03 11.85
CA VAL A 373 16.47 6.95 12.11
C VAL A 373 16.95 5.51 11.89
N HIS A 374 16.23 4.52 12.43
CA HIS A 374 16.54 3.12 12.18
C HIS A 374 16.36 2.73 10.71
N GLY A 375 15.35 3.27 10.03
CA GLY A 375 15.12 3.06 8.60
C GLY A 375 16.28 3.59 7.76
N LEU A 376 16.73 4.82 8.03
CA LEU A 376 17.83 5.44 7.28
C LEU A 376 19.15 4.68 7.49
N LEU A 377 19.49 4.34 8.73
CA LEU A 377 20.71 3.56 9.06
C LEU A 377 20.64 2.12 8.53
N GLY A 378 19.48 1.48 8.62
CA GLY A 378 19.28 0.12 8.12
C GLY A 378 19.40 0.04 6.61
N LEU A 379 18.76 0.97 5.89
CA LEU A 379 18.82 1.03 4.42
C LEU A 379 20.25 1.30 3.93
N SER A 380 20.94 2.25 4.55
CA SER A 380 22.33 2.58 4.21
C SER A 380 23.30 1.46 4.57
N ALA A 381 23.13 0.78 5.70
CA ALA A 381 23.93 -0.41 6.03
C ALA A 381 23.72 -1.55 5.02
N TRP A 382 22.47 -1.80 4.61
CA TRP A 382 22.14 -2.85 3.64
C TRP A 382 22.73 -2.56 2.25
N LEU A 383 22.57 -1.33 1.75
CA LEU A 383 23.15 -0.93 0.46
C LEU A 383 24.69 -0.87 0.52
N ALA A 384 25.29 -0.46 1.63
CA ALA A 384 26.74 -0.54 1.84
C ALA A 384 27.24 -1.99 1.86
N THR A 385 26.50 -2.94 2.42
CA THR A 385 26.82 -4.38 2.34
C THR A 385 26.87 -4.84 0.88
N TRP A 386 25.92 -4.43 0.03
CA TRP A 386 25.96 -4.78 -1.40
C TRP A 386 27.17 -4.21 -2.12
N LEU A 387 27.53 -2.94 -1.87
CA LEU A 387 28.73 -2.34 -2.43
C LEU A 387 30.00 -3.06 -1.94
N LEU A 388 30.06 -3.45 -0.68
CA LEU A 388 31.18 -4.22 -0.13
C LEU A 388 31.27 -5.62 -0.76
N LEU A 389 30.14 -6.31 -0.94
CA LEU A 389 30.10 -7.61 -1.60
C LEU A 389 30.49 -7.52 -3.08
N LEU A 390 30.02 -6.50 -3.79
CA LEU A 390 30.43 -6.20 -5.16
C LEU A 390 31.94 -5.98 -5.24
N PHE A 391 32.50 -5.20 -4.31
CA PHE A 391 33.94 -5.01 -4.20
C PHE A 391 34.68 -6.33 -3.99
N VAL A 392 34.29 -7.13 -3.00
CA VAL A 392 34.95 -8.42 -2.70
C VAL A 392 34.85 -9.39 -3.89
N ALA A 393 33.68 -9.47 -4.53
CA ALA A 393 33.44 -10.37 -5.65
C ALA A 393 34.23 -9.99 -6.91
N ALA A 394 34.35 -8.69 -7.21
CA ALA A 394 34.95 -8.22 -8.45
C ALA A 394 36.42 -7.81 -8.31
N SER A 395 36.94 -7.60 -7.10
CA SER A 395 38.36 -7.22 -6.87
C SER A 395 39.34 -8.38 -7.04
N GLY A 396 38.86 -9.62 -7.05
CA GLY A 396 39.70 -10.82 -7.11
C GLY A 396 40.46 -11.13 -5.81
N ILE A 397 40.25 -10.36 -4.73
CA ILE A 397 40.90 -10.59 -3.42
C ILE A 397 40.50 -11.94 -2.83
N VAL A 398 39.23 -12.32 -3.04
CA VAL A 398 38.67 -13.60 -2.60
C VAL A 398 38.41 -14.45 -3.84
N ALA A 399 39.45 -15.14 -4.30
CA ALA A 399 39.39 -15.95 -5.52
C ALA A 399 38.88 -17.39 -5.28
N SER A 400 38.86 -17.86 -4.03
CA SER A 400 38.44 -19.23 -3.68
C SER A 400 37.25 -19.25 -2.71
N LYS A 401 36.50 -20.36 -2.71
CA LYS A 401 35.35 -20.57 -1.82
C LYS A 401 35.79 -20.69 -0.36
N GLU A 402 36.93 -21.33 -0.11
CA GLU A 402 37.57 -21.41 1.20
C GLU A 402 38.00 -20.01 1.67
N GLY A 403 38.53 -19.19 0.76
CA GLY A 403 38.85 -17.79 1.01
C GLY A 403 37.63 -16.97 1.42
N ALA A 404 36.48 -17.20 0.77
CA ALA A 404 35.22 -16.52 1.11
C ALA A 404 34.73 -16.91 2.52
N LEU A 405 34.87 -18.19 2.89
CA LEU A 405 34.53 -18.66 4.23
C LEU A 405 35.42 -18.02 5.30
N VAL A 406 36.74 -18.03 5.10
CA VAL A 406 37.70 -17.44 6.06
C VAL A 406 37.52 -15.92 6.17
N ALA A 407 37.42 -15.22 5.03
CA ALA A 407 37.18 -13.78 5.00
C ALA A 407 35.83 -13.44 5.66
N GLY A 408 34.80 -14.24 5.40
CA GLY A 408 33.47 -14.07 5.99
C GLY A 408 33.47 -14.18 7.50
N LEU A 409 34.12 -15.23 8.04
CA LEU A 409 34.29 -15.40 9.49
C LEU A 409 35.12 -14.26 10.11
N GLY A 410 36.21 -13.87 9.45
CA GLY A 410 37.05 -12.75 9.88
C GLY A 410 36.26 -11.44 9.99
N LEU A 411 35.45 -11.11 8.97
CA LEU A 411 34.60 -9.92 8.97
C LEU A 411 33.54 -9.97 10.09
N CYS A 412 32.97 -11.14 10.37
CA CYS A 412 32.03 -11.30 11.48
C CYS A 412 32.69 -11.05 12.84
N ILE A 413 33.90 -11.58 13.06
CA ILE A 413 34.67 -11.40 14.30
C ILE A 413 35.02 -9.92 14.49
N VAL A 414 35.57 -9.27 13.45
CA VAL A 414 35.92 -7.84 13.49
C VAL A 414 34.69 -6.99 13.74
N ALA A 415 33.56 -7.29 13.08
CA ALA A 415 32.31 -6.57 13.30
C ALA A 415 31.83 -6.64 14.75
N VAL A 416 31.80 -7.84 15.35
CA VAL A 416 31.38 -8.03 16.75
C VAL A 416 32.35 -7.34 17.70
N ALA A 417 33.66 -7.41 17.45
CA ALA A 417 34.67 -6.74 18.25
C ALA A 417 34.48 -5.20 18.25
N VAL A 418 34.32 -4.60 17.07
CA VAL A 418 34.12 -3.14 16.92
C VAL A 418 32.79 -2.67 17.53
N LEU A 419 31.73 -3.49 17.44
CA LEU A 419 30.42 -3.15 18.03
C LEU A 419 30.39 -3.26 19.54
N ARG A 420 31.33 -4.00 20.15
CA ARG A 420 31.47 -4.12 21.61
C ARG A 420 32.33 -3.02 22.22
N THR A 421 33.05 -2.24 21.41
CA THR A 421 33.76 -1.05 21.86
C THR A 421 32.87 0.19 21.73
N ASP A 422 33.23 1.27 22.43
CA ASP A 422 32.58 2.58 22.32
C ASP A 422 32.98 3.31 21.03
N SER A 423 32.80 2.62 19.90
CA SER A 423 33.10 3.14 18.58
C SER A 423 32.06 4.17 18.13
N GLY A 424 32.53 5.21 17.43
CA GLY A 424 31.66 6.27 16.90
C GLY A 424 30.59 5.72 15.93
N PRO A 425 29.49 6.47 15.68
CA PRO A 425 28.34 5.98 14.90
C PRO A 425 28.71 5.52 13.47
N PHE A 426 29.72 6.15 12.86
CA PHE A 426 30.26 5.72 11.56
C PHE A 426 30.86 4.31 11.62
N TRP A 427 31.77 4.07 12.56
CA TRP A 427 32.42 2.76 12.74
C TRP A 427 31.44 1.65 13.11
N ARG A 428 30.40 1.97 13.89
CA ARG A 428 29.30 1.04 14.17
C ARG A 428 28.55 0.64 12.90
N GLN A 429 28.33 1.59 12.00
CA GLN A 429 27.69 1.31 10.72
C GLN A 429 28.62 0.46 9.82
N CYS A 430 29.94 0.74 9.81
CA CYS A 430 30.94 -0.07 9.10
C CYS A 430 30.91 -1.51 9.59
N ALA A 431 30.98 -1.69 10.91
CA ALA A 431 30.94 -2.99 11.54
C ALA A 431 29.62 -3.73 11.24
N THR A 432 28.49 -3.04 11.20
CA THR A 432 27.19 -3.64 10.83
C THR A 432 27.21 -4.14 9.38
N ALA A 433 27.67 -3.32 8.43
CA ALA A 433 27.75 -3.71 7.02
C ALA A 433 28.75 -4.85 6.80
N MET A 434 29.91 -4.81 7.45
CA MET A 434 30.93 -5.87 7.42
C MET A 434 30.44 -7.18 8.04
N GLY A 435 29.76 -7.12 9.20
CA GLY A 435 29.25 -8.31 9.87
C GLY A 435 28.14 -9.01 9.09
N PHE A 436 27.33 -8.25 8.35
CA PHE A 436 26.33 -8.85 7.44
C PHE A 436 26.96 -9.36 6.15
N ALA A 437 27.87 -8.61 5.53
CA ALA A 437 28.66 -9.08 4.38
C ALA A 437 29.42 -10.36 4.70
N GLY A 438 29.99 -10.45 5.90
CA GLY A 438 30.73 -11.62 6.38
C GLY A 438 29.84 -12.86 6.45
N GLN A 439 28.61 -12.75 6.96
CA GLN A 439 27.65 -13.86 6.97
C GLN A 439 27.27 -14.31 5.55
N ILE A 440 27.09 -13.37 4.62
CA ILE A 440 26.81 -13.69 3.21
C ILE A 440 28.01 -14.36 2.53
N LEU A 441 29.24 -13.92 2.80
CA LEU A 441 30.45 -14.55 2.27
C LEU A 441 30.64 -15.98 2.79
N VAL A 442 30.32 -16.24 4.07
CA VAL A 442 30.29 -17.61 4.60
C VAL A 442 29.25 -18.45 3.86
N MET A 443 28.04 -17.91 3.62
CA MET A 443 27.02 -18.60 2.86
C MET A 443 27.49 -18.94 1.43
N VAL A 444 28.16 -18.01 0.75
CA VAL A 444 28.76 -18.25 -0.58
C VAL A 444 29.86 -19.30 -0.53
N GLY A 445 30.73 -19.28 0.49
CA GLY A 445 31.80 -20.26 0.68
C GLY A 445 31.28 -21.69 0.92
N LEU A 446 30.08 -21.84 1.48
CA LEU A 446 29.44 -23.13 1.76
C LEU A 446 28.52 -23.63 0.66
N TRP A 447 28.38 -22.89 -0.45
CA TRP A 447 27.43 -23.20 -1.51
C TRP A 447 27.64 -24.59 -2.14
N ASP A 448 28.90 -25.06 -2.24
CA ASP A 448 29.26 -26.38 -2.80
C ASP A 448 29.53 -27.43 -1.72
N SER A 449 29.12 -27.19 -0.47
CA SER A 449 29.34 -28.17 0.60
C SER A 449 28.68 -29.52 0.27
N ALA A 450 29.28 -30.61 0.74
CA ALA A 450 28.79 -31.98 0.47
C ALA A 450 27.35 -32.24 0.96
N SER A 451 26.81 -31.37 1.83
CA SER A 451 25.43 -31.43 2.30
C SER A 451 24.86 -30.02 2.48
N PHE A 452 23.85 -29.66 1.68
CA PHE A 452 23.09 -28.41 1.82
C PHE A 452 22.50 -28.22 3.23
N ALA A 453 22.07 -29.31 3.88
CA ALA A 453 21.60 -29.28 5.26
C ALA A 453 22.70 -28.88 6.25
N SER A 454 23.94 -29.37 6.04
CA SER A 454 25.08 -28.98 6.87
C SER A 454 25.47 -27.50 6.69
N ALA A 455 25.40 -26.97 5.46
CA ALA A 455 25.59 -25.55 5.20
C ALA A 455 24.52 -24.69 5.88
N CYS A 456 23.24 -25.07 5.75
CA CYS A 456 22.15 -24.37 6.42
C CYS A 456 22.32 -24.39 7.95
N PHE A 457 22.70 -25.54 8.53
CA PHE A 457 22.99 -25.63 9.96
C PHE A 457 24.14 -24.71 10.38
N PHE A 458 25.23 -24.67 9.62
CA PHE A 458 26.36 -23.79 9.91
C PHE A 458 25.98 -22.31 9.82
N ILE A 459 25.24 -21.89 8.79
CA ILE A 459 24.77 -20.51 8.63
C ILE A 459 23.81 -20.14 9.76
N LEU A 460 22.92 -21.05 10.16
CA LEU A 460 22.02 -20.84 11.30
C LEU A 460 22.83 -20.65 12.59
N ALA A 461 23.81 -21.51 12.85
CA ALA A 461 24.67 -21.44 14.02
C ALA A 461 25.49 -20.14 14.04
N LEU A 462 26.12 -19.76 12.92
CA LEU A 462 26.85 -18.50 12.78
C LEU A 462 25.93 -17.30 13.01
N GLY A 463 24.75 -17.28 12.39
CA GLY A 463 23.75 -16.24 12.57
C GLY A 463 23.32 -16.10 14.04
N ALA A 464 23.07 -17.22 14.72
CA ALA A 464 22.74 -17.24 16.15
C ALA A 464 23.89 -16.74 17.04
N VAL A 465 25.14 -17.11 16.74
CA VAL A 465 26.33 -16.66 17.47
C VAL A 465 26.51 -15.14 17.28
N VAL A 466 26.47 -14.62 16.05
CA VAL A 466 26.58 -13.18 15.79
C VAL A 466 25.42 -12.42 16.45
N TYR A 467 24.19 -12.94 16.37
CA TYR A 467 23.01 -12.36 17.01
C TYR A 467 23.17 -12.25 18.53
N ALA A 468 23.65 -13.32 19.18
CA ALA A 468 23.84 -13.39 20.62
C ALA A 468 24.99 -12.49 21.10
N LEU A 469 26.08 -12.42 20.34
CA LEU A 469 27.28 -11.70 20.74
C LEU A 469 27.22 -10.20 20.46
N THR A 470 26.49 -9.76 19.44
CA THR A 470 26.45 -8.34 19.06
C THR A 470 25.49 -7.54 19.95
N PRO A 471 25.86 -6.33 20.41
CA PRO A 471 24.94 -5.43 21.11
C PRO A 471 24.06 -4.62 20.15
N ASP A 472 24.39 -4.56 18.86
CA ASP A 472 23.72 -3.70 17.90
C ASP A 472 22.41 -4.29 17.36
N LEU A 473 21.34 -3.47 17.35
CA LEU A 473 20.01 -3.90 16.91
C LEU A 473 19.94 -4.16 15.40
N LEU A 474 20.68 -3.40 14.58
CA LEU A 474 20.66 -3.56 13.13
C LEU A 474 21.36 -4.85 12.73
N LEU A 475 22.54 -5.13 13.30
CA LEU A 475 23.24 -6.39 13.02
C LEU A 475 22.42 -7.60 13.52
N ARG A 476 21.75 -7.50 14.67
CA ARG A 476 20.81 -8.55 15.13
C ARG A 476 19.67 -8.77 14.13
N PHE A 477 19.08 -7.70 13.60
CA PHE A 477 18.02 -7.81 12.60
C PHE A 477 18.52 -8.51 11.33
N LEU A 478 19.69 -8.11 10.83
CA LEU A 478 20.33 -8.71 9.64
C LEU A 478 20.74 -10.17 9.87
N SER A 479 21.30 -10.51 11.03
CA SER A 479 21.57 -11.90 11.43
C SER A 479 20.27 -12.71 11.60
N GLY A 480 19.18 -12.08 12.07
CA GLY A 480 17.86 -12.68 12.11
C GLY A 480 17.37 -13.12 10.72
N TRP A 481 17.70 -12.37 9.66
CA TRP A 481 17.41 -12.75 8.28
C TRP A 481 18.21 -14.00 7.85
N MET A 482 19.48 -14.09 8.25
CA MET A 482 20.30 -15.30 8.01
C MET A 482 19.76 -16.52 8.76
N ILE A 483 19.32 -16.35 10.01
CA ILE A 483 18.64 -17.40 10.77
C ILE A 483 17.35 -17.83 10.07
N ALA A 484 16.54 -16.89 9.59
CA ALA A 484 15.29 -17.18 8.89
C ALA A 484 15.54 -17.95 7.57
N LEU A 485 16.51 -17.50 6.77
CA LEU A 485 16.90 -18.12 5.51
C LEU A 485 17.45 -19.54 5.72
N ALA A 486 18.36 -19.71 6.66
CA ALA A 486 18.94 -21.01 6.98
C ALA A 486 17.92 -21.98 7.59
N GLY A 487 17.05 -21.47 8.47
CA GLY A 487 15.94 -22.23 9.04
C GLY A 487 14.95 -22.71 7.97
N ALA A 488 14.64 -21.86 6.99
CA ALA A 488 13.85 -22.23 5.83
C ALA A 488 14.51 -23.38 5.03
N GLY A 489 15.82 -23.28 4.79
CA GLY A 489 16.58 -24.35 4.13
C GLY A 489 16.58 -25.68 4.88
N LEU A 490 16.63 -25.66 6.22
CA LEU A 490 16.55 -26.90 7.02
C LEU A 490 15.15 -27.53 7.01
N ILE A 491 14.10 -26.70 7.12
CA ILE A 491 12.70 -27.18 7.01
C ILE A 491 12.49 -27.81 5.63
N TRP A 492 13.03 -27.19 4.59
CA TRP A 492 13.02 -27.72 3.24
C TRP A 492 13.63 -29.12 3.14
N CYS A 493 14.87 -29.29 3.62
CA CYS A 493 15.55 -30.59 3.63
C CYS A 493 14.73 -31.67 4.33
N GLY A 494 14.01 -31.31 5.40
CA GLY A 494 13.16 -32.24 6.14
C GLY A 494 11.88 -32.63 5.41
N LEU A 495 11.31 -31.74 4.59
CA LEU A 495 10.04 -31.97 3.90
C LEU A 495 10.20 -32.69 2.55
N THR A 496 11.32 -32.46 1.86
CA THR A 496 11.60 -33.06 0.54
C THR A 496 12.95 -33.79 0.53
N PRO A 497 13.08 -34.93 1.22
CA PRO A 497 14.31 -35.70 1.22
C PRO A 497 14.63 -36.21 -0.19
N GLY A 498 15.79 -35.84 -0.75
CA GLY A 498 16.29 -36.35 -2.04
C GLY A 498 16.17 -35.43 -3.26
N MET A 499 15.59 -34.22 -3.14
CA MET A 499 15.68 -33.21 -4.21
C MET A 499 17.09 -32.60 -4.25
N GLY A 500 17.70 -32.54 -5.44
CA GLY A 500 19.05 -31.97 -5.62
C GLY A 500 19.07 -30.43 -5.70
N ASP A 501 20.20 -29.83 -5.30
CA ASP A 501 20.38 -28.37 -5.14
C ASP A 501 20.02 -27.53 -6.40
N LYS A 502 20.25 -28.07 -7.60
CA LYS A 502 19.94 -27.40 -8.87
C LYS A 502 18.44 -27.33 -9.17
N GLN A 503 17.66 -28.31 -8.72
CA GLN A 503 16.20 -28.28 -8.83
C GLN A 503 15.59 -27.26 -7.87
N LEU A 504 16.26 -26.99 -6.75
CA LEU A 504 15.83 -26.04 -5.72
C LEU A 504 15.87 -24.59 -6.22
N LEU A 505 16.95 -24.19 -6.90
CA LEU A 505 17.03 -22.87 -7.53
C LEU A 505 16.02 -22.71 -8.66
N GLY A 506 15.80 -23.76 -9.46
CA GLY A 506 14.75 -23.80 -10.49
C GLY A 506 13.35 -23.60 -9.90
N LEU A 507 13.03 -24.26 -8.79
CA LEU A 507 11.75 -24.11 -8.08
C LEU A 507 11.55 -22.70 -7.49
N LEU A 508 12.64 -22.02 -7.13
CA LEU A 508 12.63 -20.63 -6.65
C LEU A 508 12.30 -19.63 -7.77
N LEU A 509 12.62 -19.99 -9.02
CA LEU A 509 12.47 -19.13 -10.20
C LEU A 509 11.22 -19.46 -11.04
N GLU A 510 10.65 -20.66 -10.95
CA GLU A 510 9.53 -21.09 -11.79
C GLU A 510 8.12 -20.58 -11.35
N PHE A 511 7.99 -19.91 -10.19
CA PHE A 511 6.74 -19.25 -9.73
C PHE A 511 5.45 -20.11 -9.87
N ASP A 512 5.53 -21.43 -9.64
CA ASP A 512 4.35 -22.30 -9.63
C ASP A 512 3.62 -22.20 -8.28
N ALA A 513 2.47 -21.52 -8.24
CA ALA A 513 1.67 -21.27 -7.04
C ALA A 513 1.18 -22.57 -6.33
N LEU A 514 0.98 -23.66 -7.08
CA LEU A 514 0.50 -24.93 -6.55
C LEU A 514 1.66 -25.70 -5.89
N ARG A 515 2.81 -25.78 -6.55
CA ARG A 515 4.03 -26.36 -5.95
C ARG A 515 4.51 -25.51 -4.77
N ALA A 516 4.45 -24.18 -4.90
CA ALA A 516 4.72 -23.22 -3.85
C ALA A 516 3.91 -23.47 -2.56
N ALA A 517 2.68 -23.98 -2.66
CA ALA A 517 1.86 -24.32 -1.50
C ALA A 517 2.44 -25.46 -0.66
N PHE A 518 3.10 -26.44 -1.28
CA PHE A 518 3.73 -27.57 -0.57
C PHE A 518 5.12 -27.23 -0.02
N VAL A 519 5.63 -26.08 -0.43
CA VAL A 519 7.04 -25.71 -0.37
C VAL A 519 7.24 -24.54 0.58
N TRP A 520 6.62 -23.41 0.26
CA TRP A 520 6.76 -22.14 0.97
C TRP A 520 5.81 -22.05 2.17
N LEU A 521 4.62 -22.64 2.09
CA LEU A 521 3.65 -22.54 3.17
C LEU A 521 4.15 -23.20 4.47
N PRO A 522 4.71 -24.42 4.49
CA PRO A 522 5.30 -25.02 5.68
C PRO A 522 6.35 -24.14 6.37
N VAL A 523 7.31 -23.64 5.59
CA VAL A 523 8.38 -22.75 6.05
C VAL A 523 7.79 -21.50 6.67
N ALA A 524 6.83 -20.89 5.98
CA ALA A 524 6.28 -19.63 6.42
C ALA A 524 5.35 -19.78 7.62
N VAL A 525 4.63 -20.89 7.76
CA VAL A 525 3.87 -21.21 8.98
C VAL A 525 4.82 -21.28 10.18
N VAL A 526 5.90 -22.06 10.08
CA VAL A 526 6.88 -22.20 11.17
C VAL A 526 7.52 -20.85 11.50
N GLY A 527 7.93 -20.09 10.48
CA GLY A 527 8.46 -18.74 10.65
C GLY A 527 7.45 -17.78 11.29
N ALA A 528 6.17 -17.87 10.93
CA ALA A 528 5.11 -17.00 11.47
C ALA A 528 4.86 -17.27 12.96
N TRP A 529 4.81 -18.55 13.34
CA TRP A 529 4.75 -18.94 14.75
C TRP A 529 5.99 -18.48 15.50
N GLY A 530 7.18 -18.64 14.91
CA GLY A 530 8.44 -18.13 15.46
C GLY A 530 8.43 -16.62 15.70
N ALA A 531 7.95 -15.83 14.72
CA ALA A 531 7.82 -14.38 14.85
C ALA A 531 6.81 -13.98 15.94
N ALA A 532 5.64 -14.63 15.98
CA ALA A 532 4.62 -14.38 17.00
C ALA A 532 5.14 -14.66 18.41
N VAL A 533 5.89 -15.77 18.58
CA VAL A 533 6.55 -16.13 19.84
C VAL A 533 7.64 -15.12 20.18
N ALA A 534 8.51 -14.74 19.24
CA ALA A 534 9.58 -13.77 19.46
C ALA A 534 9.04 -12.41 19.94
N PHE A 535 7.97 -11.90 19.31
CA PHE A 535 7.34 -10.66 19.76
C PHE A 535 6.65 -10.80 21.12
N SER A 536 5.94 -11.91 21.36
CA SER A 536 5.21 -12.14 22.61
C SER A 536 6.15 -12.33 23.81
N LEU A 537 7.21 -13.12 23.65
CA LEU A 537 8.25 -13.31 24.66
C LEU A 537 9.08 -12.05 24.83
N GLY A 538 9.46 -11.39 23.73
CA GLY A 538 10.20 -10.12 23.76
C GLY A 538 9.44 -9.03 24.52
N HIS A 539 8.12 -8.96 24.38
CA HIS A 539 7.29 -8.05 25.17
C HIS A 539 7.23 -8.42 26.66
N ARG A 540 7.18 -9.72 27.00
CA ARG A 540 7.20 -10.17 28.41
C ARG A 540 8.56 -9.92 29.08
N TRP A 541 9.65 -10.09 28.33
CA TRP A 541 11.02 -9.92 28.81
C TRP A 541 11.57 -8.50 28.66
N SER A 542 10.81 -7.56 28.09
CA SER A 542 11.28 -6.19 27.85
C SER A 542 11.74 -5.48 29.14
N ARG A 543 11.18 -5.87 30.29
CA ARG A 543 11.57 -5.37 31.62
C ARG A 543 12.95 -5.83 32.08
N ILE A 544 13.42 -6.98 31.59
CA ILE A 544 14.69 -7.62 32.03
C ILE A 544 15.77 -7.44 30.96
N ARG A 545 15.42 -7.64 29.69
CA ARG A 545 16.33 -7.54 28.55
C ARG A 545 15.64 -6.78 27.41
N PRO A 546 15.67 -5.43 27.42
CA PRO A 546 14.95 -4.64 26.43
C PRO A 546 15.44 -4.97 25.01
N GLN A 547 14.47 -5.16 24.11
CA GLN A 547 14.67 -5.27 22.66
C GLN A 547 15.61 -6.40 22.19
N GLN A 548 15.86 -7.44 23.00
CA GLN A 548 16.70 -8.56 22.58
C GLN A 548 16.06 -9.47 21.53
N LEU A 549 14.75 -9.69 21.57
CA LEU A 549 14.04 -10.58 20.63
C LEU A 549 13.31 -9.83 19.51
N ASP A 550 13.16 -8.51 19.64
CA ASP A 550 12.46 -7.69 18.66
C ASP A 550 13.10 -7.73 17.26
N PRO A 551 14.45 -7.66 17.12
CA PRO A 551 15.09 -7.80 15.81
C PRO A 551 14.79 -9.15 15.14
N LEU A 552 14.84 -10.25 15.89
CA LEU A 552 14.50 -11.59 15.38
C LEU A 552 13.02 -11.67 14.97
N GLY A 553 12.11 -11.14 15.78
CA GLY A 553 10.69 -11.09 15.47
C GLY A 553 10.41 -10.33 14.16
N TRP A 554 11.06 -9.19 13.96
CA TRP A 554 10.96 -8.42 12.72
C TRP A 554 11.56 -9.13 11.52
N ALA A 555 12.73 -9.74 11.67
CA ALA A 555 13.37 -10.49 10.59
C ALA A 555 12.49 -11.66 10.13
N LEU A 556 11.98 -12.46 11.07
CA LEU A 556 11.06 -13.56 10.77
C LEU A 556 9.75 -13.06 10.16
N ALA A 557 9.12 -12.03 10.72
CA ALA A 557 7.85 -11.51 10.20
C ALA A 557 7.97 -11.00 8.76
N LEU A 558 9.05 -10.29 8.43
CA LEU A 558 9.29 -9.79 7.07
C LEU A 558 9.63 -10.93 6.10
N ALA A 559 10.49 -11.88 6.51
CA ALA A 559 10.84 -13.04 5.68
C ALA A 559 9.62 -13.92 5.37
N VAL A 560 8.82 -14.22 6.39
CA VAL A 560 7.53 -14.93 6.26
C VAL A 560 6.63 -14.21 5.29
N GLN A 561 6.47 -12.89 5.44
CA GLN A 561 5.55 -12.12 4.63
C GLN A 561 5.95 -12.13 3.15
N SER A 562 7.25 -12.03 2.84
CA SER A 562 7.76 -12.14 1.47
C SER A 562 7.54 -13.53 0.86
N MET A 563 7.68 -14.60 1.64
CA MET A 563 7.49 -15.98 1.15
C MET A 563 6.02 -16.31 0.91
N VAL A 564 5.16 -15.87 1.82
CA VAL A 564 3.73 -16.19 1.82
C VAL A 564 3.00 -15.58 0.63
N TRP A 565 3.42 -14.39 0.17
CA TRP A 565 2.95 -13.80 -1.08
C TRP A 565 3.08 -14.72 -2.30
N LEU A 566 4.01 -15.66 -2.27
CA LEU A 566 4.25 -16.63 -3.33
C LEU A 566 3.56 -17.97 -3.10
N ALA A 567 3.01 -18.20 -1.91
CA ALA A 567 2.38 -19.46 -1.51
C ALA A 567 0.87 -19.47 -1.82
N GLY A 568 0.42 -20.46 -2.59
CA GLY A 568 -0.99 -20.83 -2.66
C GLY A 568 -1.44 -21.59 -1.42
N GLY A 569 -2.75 -21.62 -1.17
CA GLY A 569 -3.36 -22.47 -0.14
C GLY A 569 -4.26 -23.54 -0.74
N VAL A 570 -4.88 -24.33 0.14
CA VAL A 570 -5.89 -25.33 -0.23
C VAL A 570 -7.28 -24.88 0.23
N THR A 571 -8.33 -25.30 -0.47
CA THR A 571 -9.70 -25.09 0.01
C THR A 571 -10.02 -26.02 1.18
N ALA A 572 -11.02 -25.66 1.99
CA ALA A 572 -11.49 -26.51 3.09
C ALA A 572 -11.93 -27.92 2.62
N MET A 573 -12.48 -28.02 1.40
CA MET A 573 -12.91 -29.30 0.81
C MET A 573 -11.72 -30.17 0.41
N GLN A 574 -10.63 -29.57 -0.06
CA GLN A 574 -9.40 -30.27 -0.44
C GLN A 574 -8.55 -30.68 0.77
N LEU A 575 -8.79 -30.10 1.95
CA LEU A 575 -8.02 -30.39 3.16
C LEU A 575 -8.04 -31.88 3.52
N ARG A 576 -9.18 -32.56 3.30
CA ARG A 576 -9.28 -34.02 3.54
C ARG A 576 -8.37 -34.82 2.61
N ALA A 577 -8.29 -34.45 1.34
CA ALA A 577 -7.40 -35.10 0.37
C ALA A 577 -5.93 -34.79 0.70
N LEU A 578 -5.62 -33.54 1.07
CA LEU A 578 -4.28 -33.17 1.52
C LEU A 578 -3.85 -33.99 2.73
N TRP A 579 -4.74 -34.21 3.70
CA TRP A 579 -4.47 -35.01 4.89
C TRP A 579 -4.12 -36.47 4.56
N ALA A 580 -4.75 -37.03 3.53
CA ALA A 580 -4.48 -38.41 3.09
C ALA A 580 -3.15 -38.54 2.33
N LEU A 581 -2.79 -37.54 1.51
CA LEU A 581 -1.60 -37.59 0.65
C LEU A 581 -0.34 -37.03 1.31
N HIS A 582 -0.46 -35.95 2.07
CA HIS A 582 0.64 -35.21 2.69
C HIS A 582 0.24 -34.73 4.11
N PRO A 583 0.27 -35.63 5.12
CA PRO A 583 -0.20 -35.30 6.46
C PRO A 583 0.59 -34.16 7.12
N SER A 584 1.89 -34.07 6.86
CA SER A 584 2.75 -33.00 7.41
C SER A 584 2.33 -31.61 6.91
N THR A 585 2.08 -31.44 5.62
CA THR A 585 1.63 -30.16 5.04
C THR A 585 0.20 -29.84 5.45
N ALA A 586 -0.66 -30.84 5.62
CA ALA A 586 -2.01 -30.66 6.13
C ALA A 586 -2.02 -30.12 7.57
N VAL A 587 -1.20 -30.70 8.46
CA VAL A 587 -1.01 -30.22 9.84
C VAL A 587 -0.50 -28.78 9.85
N LEU A 588 0.48 -28.44 9.01
CA LEU A 588 1.02 -27.09 8.94
C LEU A 588 0.02 -26.08 8.36
N THR A 589 -0.82 -26.49 7.41
CA THR A 589 -1.91 -25.65 6.88
C THR A 589 -2.91 -25.31 7.99
N VAL A 590 -3.30 -26.31 8.80
CA VAL A 590 -4.16 -26.10 9.97
C VAL A 590 -3.46 -25.21 11.01
N ALA A 591 -2.17 -25.44 11.29
CA ALA A 591 -1.39 -24.58 12.18
C ALA A 591 -1.32 -23.13 11.70
N GLY A 592 -1.25 -22.91 10.38
CA GLY A 592 -1.33 -21.58 9.78
C GLY A 592 -2.69 -20.91 10.01
N ALA A 593 -3.79 -21.63 9.81
CA ALA A 593 -5.15 -21.13 10.07
C ALA A 593 -5.41 -20.84 11.56
N LEU A 594 -4.74 -21.55 12.48
CA LEU A 594 -4.84 -21.35 13.92
C LEU A 594 -3.96 -20.21 14.46
N LEU A 595 -2.99 -19.71 13.69
CA LEU A 595 -2.08 -18.64 14.14
C LEU A 595 -2.83 -17.39 14.65
N PRO A 596 -3.83 -16.82 13.94
CA PRO A 596 -4.54 -15.63 14.41
C PRO A 596 -5.32 -15.88 15.70
N VAL A 597 -5.83 -17.11 15.87
CA VAL A 597 -6.54 -17.55 17.08
C VAL A 597 -5.59 -17.57 18.27
N ALA A 598 -4.41 -18.19 18.11
CA ALA A 598 -3.40 -18.25 19.15
C ALA A 598 -2.86 -16.86 19.51
N VAL A 599 -2.65 -16.00 18.52
CA VAL A 599 -2.28 -14.59 18.73
C VAL A 599 -3.38 -13.81 19.46
N ALA A 600 -4.65 -14.02 19.11
CA ALA A 600 -5.76 -13.39 19.82
C ALA A 600 -5.78 -13.81 21.29
N LEU A 601 -5.65 -15.11 21.57
CA LEU A 601 -5.61 -15.62 22.93
C LEU A 601 -4.38 -15.12 23.69
N SER A 602 -3.20 -15.08 23.09
CA SER A 602 -1.97 -14.62 23.76
C SER A 602 -2.04 -13.17 24.22
N VAL A 603 -2.77 -12.33 23.49
CA VAL A 603 -2.96 -10.90 23.76
C VAL A 603 -4.16 -10.63 24.68
N LEU A 604 -5.28 -11.33 24.47
CA LEU A 604 -6.53 -11.07 25.21
C LEU A 604 -6.56 -11.79 26.57
N TRP A 605 -5.95 -12.97 26.68
CA TRP A 605 -5.96 -13.77 27.92
C TRP A 605 -5.31 -13.09 29.13
N PRO A 606 -4.17 -12.38 29.00
CA PRO A 606 -3.63 -11.57 30.09
C PRO A 606 -4.60 -10.48 30.58
N ARG A 607 -5.51 -10.03 29.71
CA ARG A 607 -6.50 -8.97 29.97
C ARG A 607 -7.90 -9.53 30.30
N ARG A 608 -8.05 -10.83 30.54
CA ARG A 608 -9.35 -11.51 30.74
C ARG A 608 -10.21 -10.93 31.88
N ARG A 609 -9.59 -10.28 32.88
CA ARG A 609 -10.31 -9.61 33.99
C ARG A 609 -10.93 -8.27 33.59
N GLN A 610 -10.46 -7.64 32.52
CA GLN A 610 -10.89 -6.33 32.03
C GLN A 610 -11.80 -6.44 30.78
N LEU A 611 -11.81 -7.59 30.12
CA LEU A 611 -12.57 -7.85 28.89
C LEU A 611 -13.84 -8.66 29.16
N THR A 612 -14.83 -8.52 28.27
CA THR A 612 -16.05 -9.33 28.32
C THR A 612 -15.82 -10.74 27.76
N ALA A 613 -16.56 -11.73 28.26
CA ALA A 613 -16.48 -13.11 27.76
C ALA A 613 -16.80 -13.18 26.24
N GLY A 614 -17.76 -12.37 25.78
CA GLY A 614 -18.09 -12.26 24.35
C GLY A 614 -16.91 -11.78 23.51
N MET A 615 -16.06 -10.90 24.02
CA MET A 615 -14.85 -10.47 23.32
C MET A 615 -13.72 -11.52 23.42
N LEU A 616 -13.54 -12.12 24.60
CA LEU A 616 -12.49 -13.11 24.85
C LEU A 616 -12.61 -14.33 23.92
N TRP A 617 -13.85 -14.78 23.65
CA TRP A 617 -14.13 -15.95 22.80
C TRP A 617 -14.60 -15.58 21.39
N GLY A 618 -15.32 -14.47 21.23
CA GLY A 618 -15.84 -14.05 19.94
C GLY A 618 -14.75 -13.59 18.97
N VAL A 619 -13.68 -12.94 19.45
CA VAL A 619 -12.58 -12.49 18.57
C VAL A 619 -11.78 -13.67 18.00
N PRO A 620 -11.29 -14.64 18.81
CA PRO A 620 -10.63 -15.82 18.27
C PRO A 620 -11.52 -16.64 17.33
N LEU A 621 -12.81 -16.80 17.65
CA LEU A 621 -13.75 -17.52 16.80
C LEU A 621 -13.97 -16.82 15.45
N ALA A 622 -14.17 -15.50 15.45
CA ALA A 622 -14.30 -14.71 14.22
C ALA A 622 -13.04 -14.82 13.35
N LEU A 623 -11.85 -14.78 13.96
CA LEU A 623 -10.59 -14.94 13.25
C LEU A 623 -10.40 -16.34 12.68
N LEU A 624 -10.85 -17.38 13.40
CA LEU A 624 -10.85 -18.75 12.88
C LEU A 624 -11.75 -18.87 11.64
N VAL A 625 -12.96 -18.33 11.70
CA VAL A 625 -13.88 -18.32 10.54
C VAL A 625 -13.27 -17.58 9.35
N LEU A 626 -12.67 -16.40 9.59
CA LEU A 626 -11.99 -15.64 8.53
C LEU A 626 -10.78 -16.39 7.96
N ALA A 627 -9.98 -17.05 8.81
CA ALA A 627 -8.81 -17.81 8.38
C ALA A 627 -9.21 -19.07 7.59
N LEU A 628 -10.29 -19.76 7.99
CA LEU A 628 -10.83 -20.91 7.26
C LEU A 628 -11.47 -20.50 5.93
N PHE A 629 -12.14 -19.34 5.89
CA PHE A 629 -12.68 -18.79 4.65
C PHE A 629 -11.55 -18.48 3.66
N TRP A 630 -10.46 -17.84 4.12
CA TRP A 630 -9.29 -17.54 3.30
C TRP A 630 -8.22 -18.64 3.29
N LEU A 631 -8.59 -19.91 3.52
CA LEU A 631 -7.64 -21.04 3.46
C LEU A 631 -6.90 -21.14 2.09
N PRO A 632 -7.53 -20.85 0.94
CA PRO A 632 -6.84 -20.77 -0.36
C PRO A 632 -5.78 -19.66 -0.45
N SER A 633 -5.83 -18.68 0.46
CA SER A 633 -4.92 -17.53 0.51
C SER A 633 -4.40 -17.35 1.95
N PRO A 634 -3.52 -18.26 2.43
CA PRO A 634 -3.19 -18.41 3.84
C PRO A 634 -2.53 -17.17 4.44
N GLY A 635 -1.88 -16.32 3.64
CA GLY A 635 -1.29 -15.10 4.16
C GLY A 635 -2.27 -14.02 4.62
N VAL A 636 -3.56 -14.13 4.26
CA VAL A 636 -4.60 -13.30 4.89
C VAL A 636 -4.66 -13.59 6.39
N ALA A 637 -4.55 -14.85 6.81
CA ALA A 637 -4.51 -15.22 8.21
C ALA A 637 -3.29 -14.58 8.91
N PHE A 638 -2.11 -14.66 8.30
CA PHE A 638 -0.88 -14.11 8.91
C PHE A 638 -0.94 -12.59 9.03
N ALA A 639 -1.48 -11.92 8.02
CA ALA A 639 -1.66 -10.48 8.05
C ALA A 639 -2.67 -10.02 9.14
N LEU A 640 -3.75 -10.79 9.35
CA LEU A 640 -4.67 -10.59 10.47
C LEU A 640 -3.99 -10.82 11.84
N ALA A 641 -3.10 -11.81 11.92
CA ALA A 641 -2.29 -12.05 13.11
C ALA A 641 -1.36 -10.86 13.43
N TRP A 642 -0.65 -10.30 12.43
CA TRP A 642 0.20 -9.11 12.63
C TRP A 642 -0.59 -7.87 13.03
N LEU A 643 -1.74 -7.66 12.40
CA LEU A 643 -2.66 -6.57 12.72
C LEU A 643 -3.10 -6.64 14.20
N LEU A 644 -3.48 -7.83 14.67
CA LEU A 644 -3.95 -8.03 16.04
C LEU A 644 -2.81 -8.02 17.07
N LEU A 645 -1.70 -8.70 16.79
CA LEU A 645 -0.53 -8.78 17.66
C LEU A 645 0.09 -7.39 17.85
N GLY A 646 0.20 -6.62 16.77
CA GLY A 646 0.71 -5.25 16.80
C GLY A 646 -0.12 -4.34 17.69
N PHE A 647 -1.45 -4.38 17.57
CA PHE A 647 -2.32 -3.61 18.44
C PHE A 647 -2.23 -4.09 19.89
N GLY A 648 -2.25 -5.42 20.08
CA GLY A 648 -2.16 -6.08 21.37
C GLY A 648 -0.91 -5.75 22.17
N LEU A 649 0.25 -5.72 21.52
CA LEU A 649 1.54 -5.45 22.16
C LEU A 649 1.92 -3.96 22.15
N HIS A 650 1.01 -3.06 21.75
CA HIS A 650 1.27 -1.62 21.56
C HIS A 650 2.43 -1.34 20.57
N LYS A 651 2.56 -2.17 19.54
CA LYS A 651 3.53 -2.05 18.45
C LYS A 651 2.83 -1.57 17.16
N PRO A 652 2.65 -0.25 16.95
CA PRO A 652 1.89 0.27 15.80
C PRO A 652 2.51 -0.09 14.45
N ARG A 653 3.85 -0.23 14.40
CA ARG A 653 4.57 -0.64 13.19
C ARG A 653 4.18 -2.05 12.75
N LEU A 654 4.00 -2.97 13.71
CA LEU A 654 3.57 -4.35 13.42
C LEU A 654 2.10 -4.38 12.96
N THR A 655 1.27 -3.49 13.52
CA THR A 655 -0.11 -3.30 13.04
C THR A 655 -0.12 -2.82 11.58
N MET A 656 0.76 -1.87 11.26
CA MET A 656 0.94 -1.34 9.90
C MET A 656 1.47 -2.41 8.94
N LEU A 657 2.38 -3.29 9.37
CA LEU A 657 2.80 -4.45 8.59
C LEU A 657 1.60 -5.32 8.22
N GLY A 658 0.71 -5.63 9.16
CA GLY A 658 -0.52 -6.38 8.87
C GLY A 658 -1.43 -5.70 7.83
N VAL A 659 -1.61 -4.38 7.93
CA VAL A 659 -2.40 -3.60 6.94
C VAL A 659 -1.75 -3.63 5.55
N ILE A 660 -0.44 -3.35 5.46
CA ILE A 660 0.30 -3.39 4.19
C ILE A 660 0.25 -4.79 3.59
N SER A 661 0.37 -5.82 4.42
CA SER A 661 0.32 -7.22 3.99
C SER A 661 -1.03 -7.58 3.39
N LEU A 662 -2.15 -7.14 3.99
CA LEU A 662 -3.50 -7.33 3.44
C LEU A 662 -3.67 -6.61 2.10
N LEU A 663 -3.18 -5.38 1.97
CA LEU A 663 -3.25 -4.61 0.72
C LEU A 663 -2.40 -5.24 -0.39
N ALA A 664 -1.17 -5.67 -0.07
CA ALA A 664 -0.30 -6.38 -1.00
C ALA A 664 -0.94 -7.69 -1.46
N TYR A 665 -1.58 -8.42 -0.55
CA TYR A 665 -2.30 -9.64 -0.88
C TYR A 665 -3.48 -9.42 -1.82
N LEU A 666 -4.26 -8.38 -1.56
CA LEU A 666 -5.36 -8.01 -2.44
C LEU A 666 -4.87 -7.69 -3.85
N MET A 667 -3.73 -7.01 -3.97
CA MET A 667 -3.07 -6.73 -5.25
C MET A 667 -2.60 -8.01 -5.94
N ILE A 668 -1.90 -8.90 -5.22
CA ILE A 668 -1.42 -10.18 -5.78
C ILE A 668 -2.61 -11.06 -6.21
N TYR A 669 -3.66 -11.14 -5.39
CA TYR A 669 -4.87 -11.92 -5.68
C TYR A 669 -5.55 -11.46 -6.98
N TYR A 670 -5.58 -10.15 -7.24
CA TYR A 670 -6.07 -9.61 -8.51
C TYR A 670 -5.28 -10.17 -9.70
N TYR A 671 -3.95 -10.25 -9.58
CA TYR A 671 -3.04 -10.75 -10.62
C TYR A 671 -2.90 -12.27 -10.71
N GLN A 672 -3.64 -13.05 -9.90
CA GLN A 672 -3.69 -14.51 -10.06
C GLN A 672 -4.59 -14.88 -11.25
N LEU A 673 -4.01 -14.96 -12.45
CA LEU A 673 -4.75 -15.20 -13.71
C LEU A 673 -5.48 -16.54 -13.79
N GLN A 674 -5.13 -17.50 -12.92
CA GLN A 674 -5.73 -18.84 -12.90
C GLN A 674 -7.16 -18.86 -12.32
N ILE A 675 -7.55 -17.81 -11.58
CA ILE A 675 -8.86 -17.72 -10.92
C ILE A 675 -9.71 -16.72 -11.72
N PRO A 676 -10.91 -17.14 -12.19
CA PRO A 676 -11.83 -16.24 -12.89
C PRO A 676 -12.13 -14.97 -12.09
N LEU A 677 -12.27 -13.83 -12.77
CA LEU A 677 -12.60 -12.54 -12.14
C LEU A 677 -13.92 -12.59 -11.39
N LEU A 678 -14.87 -13.37 -11.89
CA LEU A 678 -16.12 -13.61 -11.20
C LEU A 678 -15.91 -14.29 -9.83
N ASP A 679 -15.18 -15.40 -9.80
CA ASP A 679 -14.93 -16.11 -8.55
C ASP A 679 -14.21 -15.20 -7.55
N LYS A 680 -13.26 -14.38 -8.02
CA LYS A 680 -12.61 -13.34 -7.20
C LYS A 680 -13.63 -12.37 -6.61
N ALA A 681 -14.58 -11.88 -7.41
CA ALA A 681 -15.63 -10.99 -6.92
C ALA A 681 -16.47 -11.64 -5.82
N LEU A 682 -16.84 -12.91 -5.98
CA LEU A 682 -17.63 -13.65 -4.99
C LEU A 682 -16.86 -13.89 -3.68
N TRP A 683 -15.58 -14.29 -3.76
CA TRP A 683 -14.71 -14.46 -2.59
C TRP A 683 -14.52 -13.15 -1.82
N LEU A 684 -14.24 -12.06 -2.54
CA LEU A 684 -14.10 -10.73 -1.93
C LEU A 684 -15.40 -10.22 -1.31
N ALA A 685 -16.55 -10.42 -1.97
CA ALA A 685 -17.86 -10.06 -1.44
C ALA A 685 -18.21 -10.89 -0.19
N GLY A 686 -17.94 -12.20 -0.21
CA GLY A 686 -18.13 -13.09 0.95
C GLY A 686 -17.25 -12.68 2.14
N GLY A 687 -15.98 -12.35 1.89
CA GLY A 687 -15.07 -11.82 2.91
C GLY A 687 -15.55 -10.48 3.50
N ALA A 688 -16.06 -9.57 2.65
CA ALA A 688 -16.64 -8.32 3.10
C ALA A 688 -17.88 -8.54 3.97
N LEU A 689 -18.78 -9.45 3.57
CA LEU A 689 -19.97 -9.83 4.34
C LEU A 689 -19.58 -10.37 5.73
N LEU A 690 -18.62 -11.28 5.80
CA LEU A 690 -18.11 -11.82 7.07
C LEU A 690 -17.56 -10.72 7.97
N LEU A 691 -16.83 -9.73 7.43
CA LEU A 691 -16.32 -8.60 8.21
C LEU A 691 -17.43 -7.66 8.68
N PHE A 692 -18.47 -7.41 7.87
CA PHE A 692 -19.63 -6.64 8.31
C PHE A 692 -20.45 -7.36 9.36
N LEU A 693 -20.57 -8.69 9.28
CA LEU A 693 -21.17 -9.51 10.34
C LEU A 693 -20.34 -9.45 11.63
N CYS A 694 -19.01 -9.57 11.54
CA CYS A 694 -18.11 -9.37 12.69
C CYS A 694 -18.31 -7.99 13.31
N ARG A 695 -18.41 -6.94 12.49
CA ARG A 695 -18.69 -5.57 12.95
C ARG A 695 -20.04 -5.47 13.66
N LEU A 696 -21.08 -6.10 13.11
CA LEU A 696 -22.40 -6.15 13.73
C LEU A 696 -22.34 -6.84 15.09
N LEU A 697 -21.60 -7.95 15.21
CA LEU A 697 -21.38 -8.66 16.47
C LEU A 697 -20.64 -7.79 17.50
N VAL A 698 -19.61 -7.03 17.10
CA VAL A 698 -18.91 -6.07 17.99
C VAL A 698 -19.88 -5.02 18.56
N TRP A 699 -20.97 -4.72 17.86
CA TRP A 699 -22.02 -3.81 18.30
C TRP A 699 -23.13 -4.50 19.12
N LEU A 700 -23.62 -5.67 18.68
CA LEU A 700 -24.73 -6.41 19.29
C LEU A 700 -24.34 -7.13 20.60
N VAL A 701 -23.19 -7.81 20.63
CA VAL A 701 -22.79 -8.65 21.77
C VAL A 701 -22.78 -7.86 23.09
N PRO A 702 -22.25 -6.62 23.16
CA PRO A 702 -22.31 -5.82 24.40
C PRO A 702 -23.72 -5.42 24.82
N GLN A 703 -24.66 -5.32 23.89
CA GLN A 703 -26.07 -5.02 24.18
C GLN A 703 -26.78 -6.27 24.71
N TRP A 704 -26.57 -7.42 24.07
CA TRP A 704 -27.13 -8.70 24.50
C TRP A 704 -26.61 -9.14 25.87
N MET A 705 -25.31 -8.98 26.11
CA MET A 705 -24.69 -9.27 27.40
C MET A 705 -25.01 -8.22 28.47
N ARG A 706 -25.74 -7.15 28.14
CA ARG A 706 -26.05 -6.01 29.02
C ARG A 706 -24.81 -5.37 29.68
N THR A 707 -23.66 -5.50 29.02
CA THR A 707 -22.38 -4.92 29.48
C THR A 707 -22.21 -3.48 29.00
N ALA A 708 -23.05 -3.02 28.07
CA ALA A 708 -23.10 -1.62 27.67
C ALA A 708 -23.89 -0.80 28.70
N ALA A 709 -23.32 0.31 29.16
CA ALA A 709 -24.04 1.25 29.99
C ALA A 709 -25.35 1.70 29.29
N PRO A 710 -26.48 1.80 30.01
CA PRO A 710 -27.73 2.27 29.43
C PRO A 710 -27.50 3.66 28.83
N ALA A 711 -27.69 3.79 27.52
CA ALA A 711 -27.55 5.07 26.85
C ALA A 711 -28.69 5.99 27.32
N THR A 712 -28.39 6.94 28.20
CA THR A 712 -29.24 8.10 28.43
C THR A 712 -29.31 8.87 27.11
N ARG A 713 -30.35 8.59 26.31
CA ARG A 713 -30.63 9.32 25.08
C ARG A 713 -31.12 10.70 25.48
N ALA A 714 -30.23 11.68 25.50
CA ALA A 714 -30.64 13.07 25.48
C ALA A 714 -31.52 13.32 24.23
N PRO A 715 -32.54 14.17 24.31
CA PRO A 715 -33.34 14.53 23.14
C PRO A 715 -32.43 15.12 22.06
N MET A 716 -32.50 14.58 20.84
CA MET A 716 -31.55 14.93 19.78
C MET A 716 -31.74 16.40 19.35
N GLY A 717 -30.76 17.26 19.58
CA GLY A 717 -30.81 18.68 19.16
C GLY A 717 -30.89 18.86 17.63
N PRO A 718 -31.31 20.02 17.10
CA PRO A 718 -31.40 20.25 15.65
C PRO A 718 -30.03 20.12 14.95
N PRO A 719 -29.97 19.66 13.68
CA PRO A 719 -28.72 19.52 12.97
C PRO A 719 -28.07 20.88 12.69
N SER A 720 -26.75 20.98 12.92
CA SER A 720 -25.99 22.19 12.63
C SER A 720 -26.06 22.56 11.14
N ARG A 721 -25.94 23.87 10.83
CA ARG A 721 -25.93 24.36 9.43
C ARG A 721 -24.83 23.69 8.60
N ALA A 722 -23.65 23.48 9.18
CA ALA A 722 -22.54 22.78 8.53
C ALA A 722 -22.85 21.32 8.20
N LEU A 723 -23.59 20.61 9.07
CA LEU A 723 -24.00 19.23 8.81
C LEU A 723 -25.03 19.17 7.68
N ARG A 724 -26.01 20.07 7.67
CA ARG A 724 -27.02 20.16 6.59
C ARG A 724 -26.36 20.39 5.23
N TRP A 725 -25.41 21.33 5.15
CA TRP A 725 -24.64 21.58 3.92
C TRP A 725 -23.84 20.36 3.47
N ARG A 726 -23.18 19.64 4.39
CA ARG A 726 -22.43 18.42 4.02
C ARG A 726 -23.34 17.33 3.49
N VAL A 727 -24.50 17.10 4.11
CA VAL A 727 -25.48 16.12 3.65
C VAL A 727 -26.04 16.53 2.28
N ALA A 728 -26.40 17.80 2.11
CA ALA A 728 -26.84 18.34 0.83
C ALA A 728 -25.78 18.15 -0.26
N LEU A 729 -24.49 18.38 0.05
CA LEU A 729 -23.39 18.19 -0.89
C LEU A 729 -23.20 16.71 -1.28
N VAL A 730 -23.39 15.76 -0.35
CA VAL A 730 -23.37 14.32 -0.67
C VAL A 730 -24.48 13.96 -1.65
N LEU A 731 -25.72 14.40 -1.38
CA LEU A 731 -26.87 14.09 -2.22
C LEU A 731 -26.83 14.82 -3.57
N ALA A 732 -26.38 16.08 -3.60
CA ALA A 732 -26.16 16.83 -4.82
C ALA A 732 -25.07 16.16 -5.68
N GLY A 733 -23.97 15.72 -5.06
CA GLY A 733 -22.92 14.95 -5.73
C GLY A 733 -23.49 13.68 -6.37
N LEU A 734 -24.31 12.91 -5.63
CA LEU A 734 -24.99 11.73 -6.18
C LEU A 734 -25.89 12.07 -7.37
N ALA A 735 -26.71 13.11 -7.25
CA ALA A 735 -27.61 13.53 -8.33
C ALA A 735 -26.83 13.95 -9.59
N VAL A 736 -25.77 14.73 -9.44
CA VAL A 736 -24.89 15.13 -10.55
C VAL A 736 -24.23 13.92 -11.19
N THR A 737 -23.68 12.99 -10.39
CA THR A 737 -23.10 11.76 -10.90
C THR A 737 -24.10 10.95 -11.71
N LEU A 738 -25.31 10.72 -11.20
CA LEU A 738 -26.34 9.97 -11.91
C LEU A 738 -26.78 10.71 -13.19
N ALA A 739 -26.90 12.03 -13.16
CA ALA A 739 -27.23 12.82 -14.35
C ALA A 739 -26.15 12.71 -15.44
N VAL A 740 -24.87 12.83 -15.06
CA VAL A 740 -23.75 12.71 -15.99
C VAL A 740 -23.67 11.31 -16.60
N VAL A 741 -23.80 10.26 -15.78
CA VAL A 741 -23.76 8.87 -16.27
C VAL A 741 -24.95 8.57 -17.17
N ASN A 742 -26.17 8.91 -16.77
CA ASN A 742 -27.37 8.63 -17.57
C ASN A 742 -27.43 9.47 -18.85
N GLY A 743 -26.94 10.72 -18.83
CA GLY A 743 -26.77 11.52 -20.05
C GLY A 743 -25.78 10.89 -21.02
N ASN A 744 -24.68 10.35 -20.50
CA ASN A 744 -23.70 9.61 -21.30
C ASN A 744 -24.26 8.31 -21.90
N ILE A 745 -25.07 7.56 -21.14
CA ILE A 745 -25.80 6.38 -21.61
C ILE A 745 -26.76 6.77 -22.74
N TRP A 746 -27.57 7.81 -22.51
CA TRP A 746 -28.55 8.28 -23.49
C TRP A 746 -27.91 8.72 -24.82
N GLN A 747 -26.80 9.47 -24.76
CA GLN A 747 -26.05 9.87 -25.95
C GLN A 747 -25.54 8.66 -26.75
N ARG A 748 -25.02 7.63 -26.06
CA ARG A 748 -24.48 6.43 -26.71
C ARG A 748 -25.58 5.53 -27.27
N GLU A 749 -26.71 5.37 -26.57
CA GLU A 749 -27.88 4.66 -27.10
C GLU A 749 -28.49 5.40 -28.32
N ALA A 750 -28.55 6.73 -28.28
CA ALA A 750 -28.98 7.53 -29.44
C ALA A 750 -28.05 7.33 -30.64
N LEU A 751 -26.74 7.25 -30.42
CA LEU A 751 -25.75 6.94 -31.46
C LEU A 751 -25.92 5.52 -32.01
N LEU A 752 -26.15 4.52 -31.15
CA LEU A 752 -26.42 3.15 -31.59
C LEU A 752 -27.71 3.05 -32.42
N ALA A 753 -28.73 3.84 -32.10
CA ALA A 753 -30.01 3.83 -32.80
C ALA A 753 -30.00 4.61 -34.12
N LYS A 754 -29.29 5.75 -34.20
CA LYS A 754 -29.33 6.69 -35.35
C LYS A 754 -28.06 6.71 -36.20
N GLY A 755 -26.96 6.14 -35.70
CA GLY A 755 -25.66 6.16 -36.37
C GLY A 755 -25.63 5.34 -37.65
N ARG A 756 -24.87 5.82 -38.64
CA ARG A 756 -24.58 5.09 -39.89
C ARG A 756 -23.68 3.90 -39.59
N VAL A 757 -23.87 2.79 -40.30
CA VAL A 757 -23.04 1.59 -40.18
C VAL A 757 -21.75 1.80 -40.97
N ALA A 758 -20.60 1.52 -40.35
CA ALA A 758 -19.32 1.37 -41.02
C ALA A 758 -18.71 0.03 -40.59
N ILE A 759 -18.16 -0.73 -41.53
CA ILE A 759 -17.44 -1.98 -41.25
C ILE A 759 -15.98 -1.73 -41.59
N LEU A 760 -15.07 -1.86 -40.61
CA LEU A 760 -13.63 -1.72 -40.83
C LEU A 760 -12.92 -3.06 -40.67
N GLU A 761 -11.95 -3.31 -41.55
CA GLU A 761 -11.07 -4.47 -41.47
C GLU A 761 -10.04 -4.31 -40.35
N LEU A 762 -9.78 -5.42 -39.63
CA LEU A 762 -8.79 -5.49 -38.57
C LEU A 762 -7.42 -5.79 -39.14
N ALA A 763 -6.41 -5.06 -38.68
CA ALA A 763 -5.01 -5.36 -38.93
C ALA A 763 -4.51 -6.44 -37.93
N PRO A 764 -3.48 -7.22 -38.28
CA PRO A 764 -2.86 -8.17 -37.36
C PRO A 764 -2.30 -7.45 -36.13
N VAL A 765 -2.76 -7.81 -34.94
CA VAL A 765 -2.21 -7.32 -33.67
C VAL A 765 -1.98 -8.52 -32.77
N ASP A 766 -0.84 -8.55 -32.08
CA ASP A 766 -0.58 -9.52 -31.02
C ASP A 766 -1.65 -9.39 -29.93
N PRO A 767 -2.50 -10.41 -29.73
CA PRO A 767 -3.64 -10.26 -28.84
C PRO A 767 -3.17 -10.58 -27.43
N ARG A 768 -2.94 -9.57 -26.56
CA ARG A 768 -3.03 -9.70 -25.10
C ARG A 768 -2.82 -8.38 -24.36
N SER A 769 -3.74 -8.02 -23.47
CA SER A 769 -3.37 -7.93 -22.04
C SER A 769 -4.54 -8.42 -21.19
N LEU A 770 -4.27 -9.30 -20.24
CA LEU A 770 -5.29 -9.93 -19.38
C LEU A 770 -5.68 -9.06 -18.17
N MET A 771 -5.14 -7.85 -18.07
CA MET A 771 -5.11 -7.10 -16.81
C MET A 771 -6.37 -6.28 -16.50
N GLN A 772 -7.23 -6.02 -17.49
CA GLN A 772 -8.41 -5.16 -17.37
C GLN A 772 -9.73 -5.92 -17.58
N GLY A 773 -9.68 -7.26 -17.54
CA GLY A 773 -10.73 -8.14 -18.07
C GLY A 773 -10.30 -8.76 -19.40
N ASP A 774 -11.10 -9.69 -19.91
CA ASP A 774 -10.86 -10.32 -21.21
C ASP A 774 -11.12 -9.31 -22.33
N TYR A 775 -10.06 -8.89 -22.99
CA TYR A 775 -10.14 -8.00 -24.15
C TYR A 775 -9.16 -8.38 -25.26
N MET A 776 -9.54 -8.03 -26.48
CA MET A 776 -8.69 -8.16 -27.67
C MET A 776 -8.18 -6.77 -28.04
N ALA A 777 -6.86 -6.63 -28.13
CA ALA A 777 -6.26 -5.43 -28.70
C ALA A 777 -6.66 -5.32 -30.17
N LEU A 778 -7.14 -4.14 -30.57
CA LEU A 778 -7.60 -3.87 -31.92
C LEU A 778 -6.70 -2.85 -32.60
N ARG A 779 -6.37 -3.13 -33.85
CA ARG A 779 -5.87 -2.17 -34.82
C ARG A 779 -6.67 -2.36 -36.09
N PHE A 780 -7.01 -1.27 -36.74
CA PHE A 780 -7.76 -1.30 -37.99
C PHE A 780 -6.80 -1.04 -39.15
N ALA A 781 -6.97 -1.74 -40.27
CA ALA A 781 -6.16 -1.57 -41.47
C ALA A 781 -6.17 -0.11 -41.95
N ALA A 782 -7.32 0.55 -41.86
CA ALA A 782 -7.46 1.98 -42.17
C ALA A 782 -6.55 2.90 -41.33
N GLY A 783 -6.11 2.47 -40.14
CA GLY A 783 -5.15 3.21 -39.32
C GLY A 783 -3.75 3.23 -39.92
N GLU A 784 -3.33 2.14 -40.56
CA GLU A 784 -2.02 2.05 -41.24
C GLU A 784 -1.98 2.88 -42.52
N ASP A 785 -3.11 2.97 -43.24
CA ASP A 785 -3.25 3.88 -44.40
C ASP A 785 -3.11 5.34 -43.97
N ILE A 786 -3.71 5.74 -42.86
CA ILE A 786 -3.61 7.10 -42.30
C ILE A 786 -2.17 7.41 -41.86
N GLU A 787 -1.49 6.45 -41.24
CA GLU A 787 -0.07 6.61 -40.87
C GLU A 787 0.81 6.81 -42.11
N ARG A 788 0.60 6.02 -43.18
CA ARG A 788 1.31 6.16 -44.46
C ARG A 788 1.10 7.53 -45.09
N TRP A 789 -0.16 7.95 -45.29
CA TRP A 789 -0.47 9.24 -45.89
C TRP A 789 0.06 10.46 -45.10
N ARG A 790 0.20 10.32 -43.79
CA ARG A 790 0.81 11.38 -42.97
C ARG A 790 2.33 11.41 -43.13
N ASN A 791 2.98 10.25 -43.18
CA ASN A 791 4.44 10.16 -43.33
C ASN A 791 4.91 10.61 -44.72
N ASP A 792 4.07 10.50 -45.74
CA ASP A 792 4.35 10.95 -47.11
C ASP A 792 4.17 12.47 -47.32
N ARG A 793 3.69 13.24 -46.32
CA ARG A 793 3.63 14.70 -46.40
C ARG A 793 5.03 15.30 -46.18
N PRO A 794 5.52 16.20 -47.07
CA PRO A 794 6.81 16.85 -46.87
C PRO A 794 6.81 17.64 -45.56
N ALA A 795 7.81 17.39 -44.72
CA ALA A 795 7.99 18.08 -43.46
C ALA A 795 8.43 19.52 -43.73
N ASP A 796 7.48 20.46 -43.81
CA ASP A 796 7.82 21.88 -43.78
C ASP A 796 8.41 22.20 -42.41
N GLY A 797 9.71 22.54 -42.42
CA GLY A 797 10.53 22.72 -41.25
C GLY A 797 10.18 24.00 -40.52
N GLN A 798 9.25 23.93 -39.57
CA GLN A 798 9.15 24.82 -38.39
C GLN A 798 8.13 24.38 -37.33
N ASP A 799 7.25 23.41 -37.61
CA ASP A 799 6.17 23.00 -36.69
C ASP A 799 6.44 21.72 -35.88
N ALA A 800 7.64 21.13 -35.96
CA ALA A 800 7.99 19.91 -35.22
C ALA A 800 8.02 20.07 -33.69
N ALA A 801 7.94 21.31 -33.18
CA ALA A 801 8.00 21.64 -31.75
C ALA A 801 6.67 22.20 -31.19
N ALA A 802 5.60 22.25 -31.97
CA ALA A 802 4.28 22.63 -31.48
C ALA A 802 3.53 21.38 -30.98
N PHE A 803 3.44 21.22 -29.67
CA PHE A 803 2.42 20.36 -29.09
C PHE A 803 1.05 20.74 -29.70
N ALA A 804 0.35 19.77 -30.29
CA ALA A 804 -1.09 19.78 -30.58
C ALA A 804 -1.60 20.11 -32.01
N HIS A 805 -1.45 19.15 -32.94
CA HIS A 805 -2.61 18.70 -33.73
C HIS A 805 -2.68 17.17 -33.71
N ILE A 806 -3.35 16.64 -32.68
CA ILE A 806 -3.33 15.23 -32.28
C ILE A 806 -4.48 14.42 -32.92
N ASP A 807 -5.52 15.07 -33.43
CA ASP A 807 -6.73 14.41 -33.92
C ASP A 807 -7.12 14.98 -35.31
N GLY A 808 -7.67 14.13 -36.19
CA GLY A 808 -8.14 14.52 -37.51
C GLY A 808 -9.33 13.66 -37.96
N TYR A 809 -9.85 13.89 -39.16
CA TYR A 809 -10.97 13.11 -39.71
C TYR A 809 -10.53 12.33 -40.94
N VAL A 810 -10.87 11.05 -40.97
CA VAL A 810 -10.75 10.20 -42.17
C VAL A 810 -12.11 10.07 -42.83
N VAL A 811 -12.15 10.23 -44.15
CA VAL A 811 -13.34 9.94 -44.96
C VAL A 811 -13.22 8.52 -45.48
N LEU A 812 -14.27 7.73 -45.24
CA LEU A 812 -14.38 6.34 -45.62
C LEU A 812 -15.48 6.18 -46.67
N ALA A 813 -15.26 5.35 -47.68
CA ALA A 813 -16.28 4.94 -48.65
C ALA A 813 -16.52 3.43 -48.53
N PRO A 814 -17.78 2.97 -48.37
CA PRO A 814 -18.11 1.54 -48.35
C PRO A 814 -17.94 0.91 -49.74
N ASP A 815 -17.35 -0.27 -49.79
CA ASP A 815 -17.25 -1.10 -51.00
C ASP A 815 -18.55 -1.91 -51.27
N GLU A 816 -18.56 -2.73 -52.33
CA GLU A 816 -19.73 -3.55 -52.70
C GLU A 816 -20.15 -4.56 -51.62
N ARG A 817 -19.25 -4.88 -50.67
CA ARG A 817 -19.50 -5.77 -49.53
C ARG A 817 -19.87 -4.97 -48.25
N GLY A 818 -19.93 -3.64 -48.32
CA GLY A 818 -20.21 -2.76 -47.20
C GLY A 818 -19.01 -2.47 -46.29
N VAL A 819 -17.80 -2.91 -46.68
CA VAL A 819 -16.55 -2.64 -45.94
C VAL A 819 -16.04 -1.25 -46.31
N ALA A 820 -15.90 -0.40 -45.31
CA ALA A 820 -15.51 0.99 -45.45
C ALA A 820 -13.98 1.13 -45.60
N ARG A 821 -13.53 1.63 -46.75
CA ARG A 821 -12.11 1.88 -47.02
C ARG A 821 -11.77 3.37 -46.91
N PRO A 822 -10.59 3.74 -46.38
CA PRO A 822 -10.19 5.13 -46.30
C PRO A 822 -9.95 5.71 -47.69
N VAL A 823 -10.45 6.93 -47.92
CA VAL A 823 -10.33 7.67 -49.19
C VAL A 823 -9.41 8.89 -49.04
N ARG A 824 -9.60 9.69 -47.98
CA ARG A 824 -8.82 10.90 -47.71
C ARG A 824 -8.83 11.29 -46.22
N ILE A 825 -7.91 12.17 -45.84
CA ILE A 825 -7.86 12.83 -44.52
C ILE A 825 -8.26 14.29 -44.67
N GLN A 826 -9.06 14.81 -43.73
CA GLN A 826 -9.47 16.21 -43.65
C GLN A 826 -9.42 16.73 -42.20
N GLU A 827 -9.28 18.04 -42.05
CA GLU A 827 -9.18 18.69 -40.73
C GLU A 827 -10.54 18.88 -40.04
N GLN A 828 -11.62 19.01 -40.82
CA GLN A 828 -12.98 19.24 -40.32
C GLN A 828 -13.90 18.10 -40.72
N ALA A 829 -15.01 17.90 -40.00
CA ALA A 829 -15.96 16.82 -40.29
C ALA A 829 -16.74 17.02 -41.62
N ALA A 830 -16.68 18.20 -42.20
CA ALA A 830 -17.31 18.56 -43.48
C ALA A 830 -16.26 19.20 -44.42
N PRO A 831 -16.43 19.16 -45.76
CA PRO A 831 -17.55 18.57 -46.52
C PRO A 831 -17.44 17.04 -46.70
N ARG A 832 -18.58 16.40 -46.98
CA ARG A 832 -18.71 14.95 -47.26
C ARG A 832 -19.74 14.74 -48.38
N ASP A 833 -19.46 13.83 -49.30
CA ASP A 833 -20.42 13.41 -50.33
C ASP A 833 -21.41 12.37 -49.76
N GLY A 834 -22.54 12.16 -50.44
CA GLY A 834 -23.70 11.47 -49.86
C GLY A 834 -23.42 10.11 -49.20
N ASN A 835 -22.64 9.25 -49.86
CA ASN A 835 -22.33 7.89 -49.40
C ASN A 835 -21.05 7.81 -48.55
N GLU A 836 -20.40 8.94 -48.26
CA GLU A 836 -19.17 8.97 -47.48
C GLU A 836 -19.44 8.97 -45.97
N ILE A 837 -18.58 8.27 -45.22
CA ILE A 837 -18.61 8.19 -43.77
C ILE A 837 -17.37 8.90 -43.23
N VAL A 838 -17.58 9.94 -42.43
CA VAL A 838 -16.48 10.66 -41.78
C VAL A 838 -16.25 10.04 -40.41
N LEU A 839 -15.00 9.73 -40.08
CA LEU A 839 -14.63 9.14 -38.80
C LEU A 839 -13.44 9.89 -38.20
N ARG A 840 -13.55 10.28 -36.92
CA ARG A 840 -12.45 10.91 -36.20
C ARG A 840 -11.39 9.88 -35.83
N TYR A 841 -10.14 10.18 -36.13
CA TYR A 841 -8.98 9.41 -35.66
C TYR A 841 -8.17 10.23 -34.65
N ARG A 842 -7.51 9.52 -33.72
CA ARG A 842 -6.63 10.12 -32.70
C ARG A 842 -5.22 9.57 -32.84
N LEU A 843 -4.20 10.41 -32.78
CA LEU A 843 -2.80 10.01 -32.80
C LEU A 843 -2.29 9.72 -31.39
N ARG A 844 -1.71 8.53 -31.19
CA ARG A 844 -1.10 8.12 -29.92
C ARG A 844 0.30 7.57 -30.18
N ALA A 845 1.08 7.36 -29.12
CA ALA A 845 2.42 6.79 -29.22
C ALA A 845 2.42 5.38 -29.86
N SER A 846 1.32 4.64 -29.73
CA SER A 846 1.10 3.32 -30.33
C SER A 846 0.56 3.36 -31.77
N GLY A 847 0.44 4.56 -32.38
CA GLY A 847 -0.11 4.74 -33.72
C GLY A 847 -1.47 5.44 -33.78
N VAL A 848 -2.13 5.36 -34.94
CA VAL A 848 -3.46 5.93 -35.20
C VAL A 848 -4.55 5.06 -34.57
N ARG A 849 -5.36 5.66 -33.69
CA ARG A 849 -6.52 5.03 -33.04
C ARG A 849 -7.80 5.47 -33.73
N LEU A 850 -8.54 4.49 -34.26
CA LEU A 850 -9.86 4.67 -34.88
C LEU A 850 -10.93 4.06 -33.97
N VAL A 851 -11.86 4.87 -33.46
CA VAL A 851 -12.93 4.47 -32.52
C VAL A 851 -12.45 3.90 -31.19
N THR A 852 -11.78 2.74 -31.19
CA THR A 852 -11.20 2.04 -30.03
C THR A 852 -9.99 1.19 -30.44
N ASN A 853 -9.12 0.89 -29.48
CA ASN A 853 -7.97 -0.02 -29.63
C ASN A 853 -8.16 -1.32 -28.82
N ALA A 854 -9.34 -1.54 -28.24
CA ALA A 854 -9.66 -2.72 -27.47
C ALA A 854 -11.14 -3.07 -27.62
N TYR A 855 -11.43 -4.37 -27.62
CA TYR A 855 -12.78 -4.92 -27.52
C TYR A 855 -12.88 -5.82 -26.29
N PHE A 856 -13.69 -5.42 -25.32
CA PHE A 856 -13.94 -6.16 -24.10
C PHE A 856 -15.04 -7.19 -24.31
N PHE A 857 -14.76 -8.46 -24.02
CA PHE A 857 -15.73 -9.57 -24.13
C PHE A 857 -15.89 -10.31 -22.80
N PRO A 858 -16.91 -11.16 -22.65
CA PRO A 858 -17.05 -11.99 -21.47
C PRO A 858 -15.85 -12.90 -21.24
N GLU A 859 -15.52 -13.13 -19.97
CA GLU A 859 -14.42 -14.01 -19.58
C GLU A 859 -14.60 -15.42 -20.18
N GLY A 860 -13.57 -15.94 -20.83
CA GLY A 860 -13.56 -17.28 -21.45
C GLY A 860 -13.99 -17.34 -22.93
N GLU A 861 -14.43 -16.24 -23.54
CA GLU A 861 -14.84 -16.20 -24.97
C GLU A 861 -13.69 -15.89 -25.94
N GLN A 862 -12.45 -15.95 -25.47
CA GLN A 862 -11.27 -15.59 -26.24
C GLN A 862 -11.16 -16.31 -27.60
N GLN A 863 -11.36 -17.63 -27.63
CA GLN A 863 -11.22 -18.41 -28.87
C GLN A 863 -12.25 -18.03 -29.95
N ARG A 864 -13.42 -17.53 -29.52
CA ARG A 864 -14.48 -17.07 -30.42
C ARG A 864 -14.05 -15.78 -31.12
N TYR A 865 -13.60 -14.79 -30.34
CA TYR A 865 -13.24 -13.48 -30.86
C TYR A 865 -11.87 -13.42 -31.56
N GLN A 866 -10.99 -14.40 -31.33
CA GLN A 866 -9.74 -14.55 -32.10
C GLN A 866 -9.96 -14.71 -33.61
N ARG A 867 -11.15 -15.17 -34.03
CA ARG A 867 -11.50 -15.34 -35.45
C ARG A 867 -12.02 -14.05 -36.10
N ALA A 868 -12.10 -12.94 -35.35
CA ALA A 868 -12.60 -11.68 -35.87
C ALA A 868 -11.70 -11.13 -36.98
N ARG A 869 -12.31 -10.72 -38.09
CA ARG A 869 -11.64 -10.07 -39.23
C ARG A 869 -12.13 -8.65 -39.46
N TYR A 870 -13.35 -8.33 -39.06
CA TYR A 870 -13.92 -6.99 -39.20
C TYR A 870 -14.56 -6.51 -37.89
N GLY A 871 -14.65 -5.19 -37.73
CA GLY A 871 -15.41 -4.54 -36.66
C GLY A 871 -16.54 -3.69 -37.24
N GLU A 872 -17.78 -3.96 -36.81
CA GLU A 872 -18.94 -3.14 -37.15
C GLU A 872 -19.07 -1.99 -36.15
N MET A 873 -19.10 -0.75 -36.63
CA MET A 873 -19.27 0.45 -35.82
C MET A 873 -20.42 1.33 -36.29
N ARG A 874 -20.94 2.13 -35.35
CA ARG A 874 -21.96 3.15 -35.58
C ARG A 874 -21.33 4.52 -35.48
N VAL A 875 -21.47 5.33 -36.51
CA VAL A 875 -20.82 6.65 -36.61
C VAL A 875 -21.88 7.74 -36.72
N ASP A 876 -21.72 8.83 -35.95
CA ASP A 876 -22.55 10.02 -36.06
C ASP A 876 -22.05 10.98 -37.15
N ASP A 877 -22.82 12.05 -37.38
CA ASP A 877 -22.46 13.10 -38.32
C ASP A 877 -21.24 13.92 -37.88
N GLY A 878 -20.84 13.85 -36.62
CA GLY A 878 -19.63 14.47 -36.07
C GLY A 878 -18.38 13.58 -36.16
N GLY A 879 -18.49 12.39 -36.77
CA GLY A 879 -17.40 11.42 -36.90
C GLY A 879 -17.03 10.70 -35.60
N THR A 880 -17.86 10.73 -34.57
CA THR A 880 -17.69 9.89 -33.39
C THR A 880 -18.27 8.51 -33.66
N GLY A 881 -17.42 7.49 -33.61
CA GLY A 881 -17.82 6.10 -33.78
C GLY A 881 -17.93 5.34 -32.45
N LEU A 882 -18.79 4.31 -32.42
CA LEU A 882 -18.85 3.28 -31.37
C LEU A 882 -18.77 1.90 -32.02
N LEU A 883 -17.87 1.05 -31.51
CA LEU A 883 -17.75 -0.34 -31.95
C LEU A 883 -18.89 -1.17 -31.35
N VAL A 884 -19.70 -1.80 -32.20
CA VAL A 884 -20.92 -2.53 -31.79
C VAL A 884 -20.64 -4.02 -31.63
N ARG A 885 -20.01 -4.63 -32.62
CA ARG A 885 -19.75 -6.08 -32.66
C ARG A 885 -18.56 -6.42 -33.56
N MET A 886 -17.99 -7.60 -33.32
CA MET A 886 -16.96 -8.18 -34.16
C MET A 886 -17.60 -9.11 -35.19
N LEU A 887 -17.05 -9.15 -36.40
CA LEU A 887 -17.52 -10.00 -37.49
C LEU A 887 -16.42 -10.99 -37.93
N GLY A 888 -16.84 -12.18 -38.32
CA GLY A 888 -15.99 -13.20 -38.94
C GLY A 888 -15.61 -12.86 -40.38
N GLU A 889 -14.88 -13.76 -41.02
CA GLU A 889 -14.51 -13.65 -42.44
C GLU A 889 -15.74 -13.62 -43.38
N ASP A 890 -16.83 -14.24 -42.95
CA ASP A 890 -18.13 -14.29 -43.63
C ASP A 890 -19.03 -13.07 -43.36
N LEU A 891 -18.50 -12.04 -42.68
CA LEU A 891 -19.25 -10.86 -42.21
C LEU A 891 -20.41 -11.17 -41.26
N ASN A 892 -20.48 -12.39 -40.72
CA ASN A 892 -21.46 -12.73 -39.71
C ASN A 892 -21.00 -12.29 -38.31
N PRO A 893 -21.93 -11.88 -37.43
CA PRO A 893 -21.61 -11.54 -36.04
C PRO A 893 -20.97 -12.72 -35.31
N LEU A 894 -19.83 -12.46 -34.66
CA LEU A 894 -19.17 -13.44 -33.80
C LEU A 894 -19.88 -13.59 -32.48
#